data_AF-A0A662KW29-F1
#
_entry.id   AF-A0A662KW29-F1
#
_cell.length_a   1.000
_cell.length_b   1.000
_cell.length_c   1.000
_cell.angle_alpha   90.00
_cell.angle_beta   90.00
_cell.angle_gamma   90.00
#
_symmetry.space_group_name_H-M   'P 1'
#
loop_
_entity.id
_entity.type
_entity.pdbx_description
1 polymer ?
#
loop_
_entity_poly.entity_id
_entity_poly.type
_entity_poly.pdbx_seq_one_letter_code
_entity_poly.pdbx_strand_id
1 'polypeptide(L)'
;MSFEPRIVGYLCNWCSYAGADLAGVSRFQYPPTIRAIRVMCSTRVEPSYILTAFLHGADGVLVGGCHLGDCHYITGNYYTIRKVNMARRLLKHAGIDERRLRLEWISASEGERFAQVVTEFTEELKKLGPLPEEERNSISLKAALRASMQPRLRIIATKEKVFTEEGNKYGEIFTQHEMERLANSMVWDELNEQKILLVLEEGDASLKDIAEKVDLPIDLTFKYIMDLLRRGRVVQEMDKEVKYALGRKKEKEREMPIFSSIEGNGKGIVIIGAGVGGIKKAIEIAKEKRVYIVERFPSITKDVIKRHKSSLKEYDDVLPKLKEMVEKGKICIVGNSLVRDIEDGKVKIWIYPTRINENCDNCGICEEVCPVKIIDRENGIFYRKAVYGRDGIPSTYFLEKETPFCQTGCPAHVDVRSYVTKIADGDFEGSLEIIRKRLPLPAVLGRVCPHPCETFCKRQALEKPISIRLLKRFAADWVYEQKEKIELPEPPENENGKYKVAIIGSGPAGLTAAHDLAMKGYKVTIFESLPVAGGMLAVGIPDYRLPHDVLEKEIKAILDLGIEIKLNTRVGKDISFDEIRKNFDAVFVAVGAHKGKEMGIEGEDLKGVIRGVDFLRDVNLSPESAIAAFRGRKMVVIGGGDVAIDAARCALRIGCEEVTILYRRSRKEMPAREEEIRFAEEEGVKIRYLVAPTRIIGKNGEVVGIECVEMELGEPDESGRRKPIPKEGSEFVLEVDTVISAIGQSPDFSFMPEVRKTKWNTIVIDEKTGATSMEGVFAGGDMVTGPSIVIEAVAAGRRAAEGIDAYLHGKKISFNPVESSVYRPIVDKHDISLVNKNVLLGNVEIKERREVDYISLDERRTTFKEVERGFTREEAIEEAKRCLSCRECIGCGICANECPQNAIVYEENEKEIEIEADEVFIDPEIQENIINHPNILTPFEFEKMLEVSHPIRPSDGKVAKKIAFINENGESGYMINLMSKIKGSEIVKGIEIKKGKIFAEKDGKKSEYDLGVLISFRESEYSKELKRKGAKEINTR
;
A
#
# COMPACT_ATOMS: atom_id res chain seq x y z
N MET A 1 -27.27 7.43 -51.98
CA MET A 1 -27.67 6.04 -51.69
C MET A 1 -27.69 5.88 -50.18
N SER A 2 -28.74 5.29 -49.61
CA SER A 2 -28.78 4.95 -48.19
C SER A 2 -27.66 3.96 -47.89
N PHE A 3 -26.86 4.23 -46.85
CA PHE A 3 -25.80 3.34 -46.40
C PHE A 3 -26.37 1.95 -46.08
N GLU A 4 -25.78 0.92 -46.69
CA GLU A 4 -26.05 -0.48 -46.38
C GLU A 4 -24.82 -1.08 -45.68
N PRO A 5 -24.93 -1.44 -44.40
CA PRO A 5 -23.79 -1.94 -43.64
C PRO A 5 -23.37 -3.33 -44.14
N ARG A 6 -22.07 -3.60 -44.16
CA ARG A 6 -21.51 -4.93 -44.43
C ARG A 6 -21.32 -5.68 -43.12
N ILE A 7 -22.05 -6.76 -42.91
CA ILE A 7 -22.01 -7.54 -41.66
C ILE A 7 -21.30 -8.88 -41.91
N VAL A 8 -20.32 -9.21 -41.07
CA VAL A 8 -19.72 -10.55 -41.02
C VAL A 8 -20.34 -11.33 -39.86
N GLY A 9 -21.00 -12.45 -40.16
CA GLY A 9 -21.66 -13.28 -39.15
C GLY A 9 -20.91 -14.57 -38.86
N TYR A 10 -20.22 -14.69 -37.73
CA TYR A 10 -19.64 -15.97 -37.29
C TYR A 10 -20.69 -16.79 -36.54
N LEU A 11 -21.22 -17.83 -37.18
CA LEU A 11 -22.36 -18.59 -36.66
C LEU A 11 -21.95 -20.01 -36.26
N CYS A 12 -22.28 -20.39 -35.02
CA CYS A 12 -22.19 -21.75 -34.52
C CYS A 12 -22.98 -22.72 -35.40
N ASN A 13 -22.28 -23.74 -35.88
CA ASN A 13 -22.77 -24.83 -36.70
C ASN A 13 -24.06 -25.48 -36.18
N TRP A 14 -24.14 -25.66 -34.86
CA TRP A 14 -25.19 -26.46 -34.24
C TRP A 14 -26.50 -25.73 -34.02
N CYS A 15 -26.46 -24.40 -33.84
CA CYS A 15 -27.65 -23.63 -33.51
C CYS A 15 -27.80 -22.41 -34.42
N SER A 16 -27.01 -21.35 -34.25
CA SER A 16 -27.22 -20.09 -34.97
C SER A 16 -27.08 -20.19 -36.49
N TYR A 17 -26.20 -21.05 -37.01
CA TYR A 17 -26.11 -21.31 -38.45
C TYR A 17 -27.33 -22.11 -38.95
N ALA A 18 -27.76 -23.11 -38.20
CA ALA A 18 -28.97 -23.88 -38.51
C ALA A 18 -30.25 -22.99 -38.44
N GLY A 19 -30.30 -22.04 -37.51
CA GLY A 19 -31.34 -21.02 -37.44
C GLY A 19 -31.32 -20.11 -38.66
N ALA A 20 -30.13 -19.72 -39.15
CA ALA A 20 -30.00 -18.97 -40.41
C ALA A 20 -30.48 -19.79 -41.62
N ASP A 21 -30.12 -21.07 -41.70
CA ASP A 21 -30.62 -21.98 -42.75
C ASP A 21 -32.14 -22.11 -42.69
N LEU A 22 -32.71 -22.29 -41.50
CA LEU A 22 -34.16 -22.33 -41.28
C LEU A 22 -34.83 -21.03 -41.70
N ALA A 23 -34.20 -19.88 -41.45
CA ALA A 23 -34.71 -18.58 -41.88
C ALA A 23 -34.80 -18.48 -43.41
N GLY A 24 -33.76 -18.95 -44.10
CA GLY A 24 -33.74 -19.04 -45.56
C GLY A 24 -34.82 -19.98 -46.12
N VAL A 25 -34.92 -21.19 -45.57
CA VAL A 25 -35.93 -22.20 -45.99
C VAL A 25 -37.35 -21.71 -45.72
N SER A 26 -37.58 -21.08 -44.57
CA SER A 26 -38.88 -20.52 -44.17
C SER A 26 -39.19 -19.19 -44.84
N ARG A 27 -38.27 -18.65 -45.65
CA ARG A 27 -38.39 -17.39 -46.38
C ARG A 27 -38.67 -16.17 -45.50
N PHE A 28 -38.20 -16.17 -44.25
CA PHE A 28 -38.25 -14.98 -43.41
C PHE A 28 -37.43 -13.86 -44.07
N GLN A 29 -38.01 -12.66 -44.10
CA GLN A 29 -37.36 -11.51 -44.73
C GLN A 29 -36.39 -10.87 -43.75
N TYR A 30 -35.15 -10.65 -44.19
CA TYR A 30 -34.14 -9.87 -43.47
C TYR A 30 -33.21 -9.19 -44.49
N PRO A 31 -32.54 -8.09 -44.12
CA PRO A 31 -31.63 -7.38 -45.01
C PRO A 31 -30.51 -8.29 -45.55
N PRO A 32 -30.16 -8.23 -46.85
CA PRO A 32 -29.08 -9.03 -47.45
C PRO A 32 -27.67 -8.48 -47.13
N THR A 33 -27.49 -7.92 -45.93
CA THR A 33 -26.28 -7.21 -45.47
C THR A 33 -25.28 -8.14 -44.78
N ILE A 34 -25.73 -9.32 -44.36
CA ILE A 34 -24.92 -10.29 -43.60
C ILE A 34 -24.29 -11.36 -44.50
N ARG A 35 -22.99 -11.60 -44.31
CA ARG A 35 -22.27 -12.76 -44.83
C ARG A 35 -21.99 -13.74 -43.70
N ALA A 36 -22.73 -14.85 -43.70
CA ALA A 36 -22.59 -15.91 -42.69
C ALA A 36 -21.36 -16.78 -42.95
N ILE A 37 -20.49 -16.89 -41.94
CA ILE A 37 -19.35 -17.79 -41.86
C ILE A 37 -19.70 -18.86 -40.82
N ARG A 38 -19.79 -20.10 -41.28
CA ARG A 38 -20.05 -21.26 -40.42
C ARG A 38 -18.78 -21.60 -39.62
N VAL A 39 -18.91 -21.65 -38.31
CA VAL A 39 -17.87 -22.15 -37.39
C VAL A 39 -18.40 -23.33 -36.60
N MET A 40 -17.57 -24.34 -36.32
CA MET A 40 -18.03 -25.52 -35.56
C MET A 40 -18.58 -25.17 -34.17
N CYS A 41 -18.07 -24.11 -33.56
CA CYS A 41 -18.55 -23.55 -32.31
C CYS A 41 -18.22 -22.05 -32.27
N SER A 42 -19.09 -21.24 -31.67
CA SER A 42 -18.82 -19.82 -31.44
C SER A 42 -17.56 -19.59 -30.58
N THR A 43 -17.12 -20.57 -29.78
CA THR A 43 -15.87 -20.47 -28.99
C THR A 43 -14.61 -20.42 -29.85
N ARG A 44 -14.68 -20.91 -31.10
CA ARG A 44 -13.56 -20.88 -32.05
C ARG A 44 -13.34 -19.50 -32.65
N VAL A 45 -14.26 -18.55 -32.42
CA VAL A 45 -14.11 -17.18 -32.88
C VAL A 45 -13.13 -16.47 -31.94
N GLU A 46 -11.87 -16.36 -32.36
CA GLU A 46 -10.85 -15.61 -31.64
C GLU A 46 -11.06 -14.09 -31.82
N PRO A 47 -10.68 -13.26 -30.84
CA PRO A 47 -10.77 -11.80 -30.96
C PRO A 47 -10.07 -11.26 -32.22
N SER A 48 -8.96 -11.89 -32.63
CA SER A 48 -8.25 -11.54 -33.87
C SER A 48 -9.13 -11.64 -35.11
N TYR A 49 -10.00 -12.65 -35.22
CA TYR A 49 -10.90 -12.80 -36.37
C TYR A 49 -11.95 -11.69 -36.45
N ILE A 50 -12.43 -11.23 -35.29
CA ILE A 50 -13.36 -10.11 -35.21
C ILE A 50 -12.66 -8.82 -35.68
N LEU A 51 -11.47 -8.53 -35.14
CA LEU A 51 -10.71 -7.34 -35.51
C LEU A 51 -10.26 -7.37 -36.98
N THR A 52 -9.90 -8.53 -37.51
CA THR A 52 -9.59 -8.72 -38.93
C THR A 52 -10.79 -8.41 -39.83
N ALA A 53 -12.02 -8.75 -39.41
CA ALA A 53 -13.22 -8.43 -40.21
C ALA A 53 -13.41 -6.91 -40.38
N PHE A 54 -13.22 -6.13 -39.31
CA PHE A 54 -13.27 -4.66 -39.39
C PHE A 54 -12.16 -4.08 -40.26
N LEU A 55 -10.93 -4.60 -40.13
CA LEU A 55 -9.78 -4.19 -40.95
C LEU A 55 -10.03 -4.45 -42.45
N HIS A 56 -10.83 -5.45 -42.79
CA HIS A 56 -11.19 -5.80 -44.18
C HIS A 56 -12.55 -5.25 -44.62
N GLY A 57 -13.07 -4.24 -43.93
CA GLY A 57 -14.20 -3.44 -44.39
C GLY A 57 -15.59 -3.92 -43.92
N ALA A 58 -15.67 -4.71 -42.85
CA ALA A 58 -16.94 -4.93 -42.15
C ALA A 58 -17.37 -3.66 -41.40
N ASP A 59 -18.66 -3.31 -41.48
CA ASP A 59 -19.26 -2.24 -40.68
C ASP A 59 -19.79 -2.74 -39.34
N GLY A 60 -20.03 -4.05 -39.24
CA GLY A 60 -20.35 -4.75 -38.01
C GLY A 60 -20.02 -6.23 -38.07
N VAL A 61 -19.85 -6.84 -36.89
CA VAL A 61 -19.58 -8.27 -36.72
C VAL A 61 -20.65 -8.86 -35.80
N LEU A 62 -21.31 -9.91 -36.26
CA LEU A 62 -22.24 -10.70 -35.46
C LEU A 62 -21.57 -12.02 -35.08
N VAL A 63 -21.55 -12.36 -33.80
CA VAL A 63 -21.18 -13.69 -33.32
C VAL A 63 -22.44 -14.38 -32.82
N GLY A 64 -22.87 -15.44 -33.49
CA GLY A 64 -24.06 -16.22 -33.13
C GLY A 64 -23.67 -17.52 -32.44
N GLY A 65 -24.19 -17.78 -31.25
CA GLY A 65 -23.99 -19.03 -30.50
C GLY A 65 -25.28 -19.73 -30.11
N CYS A 66 -25.13 -20.84 -29.36
CA CYS A 66 -26.24 -21.57 -28.73
C CYS A 66 -26.74 -20.83 -27.49
N HIS A 67 -28.02 -20.99 -27.12
CA HIS A 67 -28.55 -20.52 -25.83
C HIS A 67 -27.74 -20.99 -24.64
N LEU A 68 -27.68 -20.15 -23.59
CA LEU A 68 -27.02 -20.51 -22.34
C LEU A 68 -27.73 -21.70 -21.72
N GLY A 69 -26.98 -22.74 -21.33
CA GLY A 69 -27.53 -24.03 -20.91
C GLY A 69 -27.69 -25.07 -22.04
N ASP A 70 -27.93 -24.62 -23.28
CA ASP A 70 -28.18 -25.49 -24.45
C ASP A 70 -26.95 -25.66 -25.36
N CYS A 71 -25.75 -25.36 -24.83
CA CYS A 71 -24.53 -25.46 -25.62
C CYS A 71 -24.19 -26.92 -25.92
N HIS A 72 -23.98 -27.25 -27.20
CA HIS A 72 -23.52 -28.58 -27.61
C HIS A 72 -22.22 -29.01 -26.92
N TYR A 73 -21.34 -28.04 -26.61
CA TYR A 73 -20.08 -28.27 -25.90
C TYR A 73 -20.16 -27.92 -24.41
N ILE A 74 -21.38 -27.94 -23.84
CA ILE A 74 -21.74 -27.67 -22.44
C ILE A 74 -21.47 -26.22 -22.02
N THR A 75 -20.21 -25.77 -22.07
CA THR A 75 -19.80 -24.44 -21.59
C THR A 75 -19.21 -23.55 -22.68
N GLY A 76 -19.18 -24.00 -23.94
CA GLY A 76 -18.52 -23.29 -25.05
C GLY A 76 -18.98 -21.83 -25.23
N ASN A 77 -20.28 -21.58 -25.14
CA ASN A 77 -20.85 -20.23 -25.27
C ASN A 77 -20.41 -19.27 -24.16
N TYR A 78 -20.18 -19.74 -22.93
CA TYR A 78 -19.61 -18.89 -21.86
C TYR A 78 -18.19 -18.43 -22.18
N TYR A 79 -17.37 -19.26 -22.83
CA TYR A 79 -16.05 -18.83 -23.32
C TYR A 79 -16.16 -17.83 -24.48
N THR A 80 -17.19 -17.94 -25.32
CA THR A 80 -17.47 -16.95 -26.38
C THR A 80 -17.71 -15.56 -25.78
N ILE A 81 -18.51 -15.45 -24.72
CA ILE A 81 -18.78 -14.16 -24.04
C ILE A 81 -17.46 -13.44 -23.71
N ARG A 82 -16.49 -14.15 -23.12
CA ARG A 82 -15.24 -13.54 -22.68
C ARG A 82 -14.35 -13.11 -23.84
N LYS A 83 -14.27 -13.91 -24.91
CA LYS A 83 -13.53 -13.55 -26.13
C LYS A 83 -14.15 -12.34 -26.82
N VAL A 84 -15.48 -12.29 -26.91
CA VAL A 84 -16.19 -11.13 -27.46
C VAL A 84 -15.98 -9.89 -26.60
N ASN A 85 -16.05 -10.01 -25.27
CA ASN A 85 -15.79 -8.88 -24.36
C ASN A 85 -14.35 -8.38 -24.48
N MET A 86 -13.36 -9.26 -24.65
CA MET A 86 -11.99 -8.85 -24.96
C MET A 86 -11.90 -8.11 -26.30
N ALA A 87 -12.59 -8.59 -27.34
CA ALA A 87 -12.67 -7.90 -28.62
C ALA A 87 -13.35 -6.51 -28.49
N ARG A 88 -14.43 -6.39 -27.70
CA ARG A 88 -15.06 -5.10 -27.39
C ARG A 88 -14.09 -4.13 -26.70
N ARG A 89 -13.36 -4.60 -25.68
CA ARG A 89 -12.33 -3.80 -25.00
C ARG A 89 -11.27 -3.30 -25.99
N LEU A 90 -10.80 -4.16 -26.89
CA LEU A 90 -9.84 -3.81 -27.93
C LEU A 90 -10.39 -2.82 -28.95
N LEU A 91 -11.63 -3.00 -29.41
CA LEU A 91 -12.32 -2.08 -30.32
C LEU A 91 -12.49 -0.70 -29.70
N LYS A 92 -12.94 -0.65 -28.44
CA LYS A 92 -13.10 0.60 -27.68
C LYS A 92 -11.79 1.38 -27.59
N HIS A 93 -10.69 0.71 -27.23
CA HIS A 93 -9.38 1.36 -27.19
C HIS A 93 -8.83 1.69 -28.58
N ALA A 94 -9.31 1.02 -29.62
CA ALA A 94 -9.00 1.36 -31.00
C ALA A 94 -9.83 2.53 -31.55
N GLY A 95 -10.78 3.07 -30.77
CA GLY A 95 -11.68 4.15 -31.19
C GLY A 95 -12.94 3.68 -31.94
N ILE A 96 -13.17 2.36 -32.01
CA ILE A 96 -14.33 1.80 -32.72
C ILE A 96 -15.48 1.56 -31.73
N ASP A 97 -16.66 2.06 -32.07
CA ASP A 97 -17.89 1.89 -31.27
C ASP A 97 -18.19 0.40 -31.05
N GLU A 98 -18.25 -0.03 -29.79
CA GLU A 98 -18.45 -1.42 -29.40
C GLU A 98 -19.79 -2.00 -29.84
N ARG A 99 -20.79 -1.14 -30.11
CA ARG A 99 -22.10 -1.54 -30.67
C ARG A 99 -21.97 -2.16 -32.05
N ARG A 100 -20.85 -1.94 -32.75
CA ARG A 100 -20.54 -2.62 -34.03
C ARG A 100 -20.21 -4.10 -33.86
N LEU A 101 -20.06 -4.60 -32.63
CA LEU A 101 -19.85 -6.02 -32.33
C LEU A 101 -21.01 -6.58 -31.48
N ARG A 102 -21.80 -7.45 -32.12
CA ARG A 102 -22.98 -8.07 -31.50
C ARG A 102 -22.74 -9.55 -31.21
N LEU A 103 -23.16 -10.01 -30.03
CA LEU A 103 -23.16 -11.43 -29.64
C LEU A 103 -24.59 -11.83 -29.35
N GLU A 104 -25.06 -12.88 -30.02
CA GLU A 104 -26.45 -13.33 -29.92
C GLU A 104 -26.55 -14.83 -29.74
N TRP A 105 -27.60 -15.24 -29.03
CA TRP A 105 -27.94 -16.64 -28.82
C TRP A 105 -29.17 -17.01 -29.62
N ILE A 106 -29.02 -17.97 -30.53
CA ILE A 106 -30.04 -18.35 -31.50
C ILE A 106 -30.02 -19.87 -31.60
N SER A 107 -31.16 -20.51 -31.32
CA SER A 107 -31.39 -21.95 -31.46
C SER A 107 -31.52 -22.35 -32.94
N ALA A 108 -31.31 -23.64 -33.23
CA ALA A 108 -31.54 -24.20 -34.56
C ALA A 108 -33.00 -24.05 -35.04
N SER A 109 -33.97 -23.97 -34.11
CA SER A 109 -35.39 -23.82 -34.41
C SER A 109 -35.87 -22.37 -34.54
N GLU A 110 -34.99 -21.39 -34.35
CA GLU A 110 -35.34 -19.97 -34.24
C GLU A 110 -35.00 -19.17 -35.50
N GLY A 111 -35.53 -19.60 -36.65
CA GLY A 111 -35.29 -18.90 -37.92
C GLY A 111 -35.84 -17.47 -37.94
N GLU A 112 -37.01 -17.24 -37.33
CA GLU A 112 -37.61 -15.90 -37.23
C GLU A 112 -36.75 -14.96 -36.36
N ARG A 113 -36.24 -15.45 -35.22
CA ARG A 113 -35.33 -14.72 -34.35
C ARG A 113 -34.05 -14.32 -35.08
N PHE A 114 -33.48 -15.22 -35.90
CA PHE A 114 -32.30 -14.89 -36.70
C PHE A 114 -32.58 -13.70 -37.64
N ALA A 115 -33.71 -13.75 -38.35
CA ALA A 115 -34.12 -12.66 -39.25
C ALA A 115 -34.32 -11.33 -38.49
N GLN A 116 -34.95 -11.38 -37.30
CA GLN A 116 -35.13 -10.22 -36.41
C GLN A 116 -33.79 -9.63 -35.97
N VAL A 117 -32.90 -10.46 -35.43
CA VAL A 117 -31.56 -10.05 -34.96
C VAL A 117 -30.76 -9.36 -36.06
N VAL A 118 -30.74 -9.92 -37.28
CA VAL A 118 -30.01 -9.32 -38.41
C VAL A 118 -30.63 -7.98 -38.82
N THR A 119 -31.96 -7.88 -38.77
CA THR A 119 -32.68 -6.64 -39.09
C THR A 119 -32.37 -5.55 -38.07
N GLU A 120 -32.53 -5.84 -36.78
CA GLU A 120 -32.23 -4.91 -35.70
C GLU A 120 -30.76 -4.45 -35.72
N PHE A 121 -29.84 -5.38 -35.93
CA PHE A 121 -28.42 -5.05 -35.99
C PHE A 121 -28.10 -4.18 -37.22
N THR A 122 -28.72 -4.46 -38.36
CA THR A 122 -28.61 -3.61 -39.55
C THR A 122 -29.12 -2.20 -39.29
N GLU A 123 -30.26 -2.05 -38.60
CA GLU A 123 -30.80 -0.74 -38.24
C GLU A 123 -29.91 0.01 -37.24
N GLU A 124 -29.36 -0.67 -36.25
CA GLU A 124 -28.39 -0.10 -35.33
C GLU A 124 -27.15 0.43 -36.06
N LEU A 125 -26.56 -0.38 -36.95
CA LEU A 125 -25.41 0.03 -37.76
C LEU A 125 -25.75 1.19 -38.70
N LYS A 126 -26.96 1.23 -39.26
CA LYS A 126 -27.43 2.37 -40.07
C LYS A 126 -27.47 3.67 -39.27
N LYS A 127 -27.85 3.62 -37.98
CA LYS A 127 -27.81 4.78 -37.07
C LYS A 127 -26.38 5.24 -36.78
N LEU A 128 -25.44 4.29 -36.67
CA LEU A 128 -24.01 4.59 -36.49
C LEU A 128 -23.33 5.11 -37.76
N GLY A 129 -23.91 4.80 -38.94
CA GLY A 129 -23.29 5.11 -40.23
C GLY A 129 -22.14 4.17 -40.60
N PRO A 130 -21.56 4.35 -41.81
CA PRO A 130 -20.41 3.57 -42.27
C PRO A 130 -19.24 3.74 -41.32
N LEU A 131 -18.49 2.66 -41.08
CA LEU A 131 -17.22 2.78 -40.38
C LEU A 131 -16.24 3.54 -41.29
N PRO A 132 -15.71 4.71 -40.88
CA PRO A 132 -14.82 5.50 -41.74
C PRO A 132 -13.58 4.73 -42.18
N GLU A 133 -13.11 4.98 -43.40
CA GLU A 133 -11.92 4.29 -43.94
C GLU A 133 -10.65 4.61 -43.14
N GLU A 134 -10.59 5.80 -42.54
CA GLU A 134 -9.52 6.24 -41.64
C GLU A 134 -9.49 5.40 -40.34
N GLU A 135 -10.64 5.07 -39.77
CA GLU A 135 -10.74 4.20 -38.58
C GLU A 135 -10.41 2.75 -38.94
N ARG A 136 -10.85 2.27 -40.10
CA ARG A 136 -10.57 0.91 -40.61
C ARG A 136 -9.08 0.65 -40.80
N ASN A 137 -8.35 1.63 -41.33
CA ASN A 137 -6.90 1.49 -41.56
C ASN A 137 -6.05 2.11 -40.45
N SER A 138 -6.68 2.51 -39.33
CA SER A 138 -6.01 3.17 -38.22
C SER A 138 -4.90 2.30 -37.62
N ILE A 139 -3.85 2.97 -37.15
CA ILE A 139 -2.78 2.31 -36.40
C ILE A 139 -3.33 1.63 -35.14
N SER A 140 -4.36 2.21 -34.52
CA SER A 140 -5.00 1.69 -33.32
C SER A 140 -5.71 0.35 -33.57
N LEU A 141 -6.43 0.17 -34.68
CA LEU A 141 -7.06 -1.11 -35.01
C LEU A 141 -6.03 -2.18 -35.37
N LYS A 142 -4.98 -1.83 -36.12
CA LYS A 142 -3.86 -2.74 -36.42
C LYS A 142 -3.13 -3.17 -35.14
N ALA A 143 -2.90 -2.24 -34.23
CA ALA A 143 -2.30 -2.50 -32.92
C ALA A 143 -3.20 -3.41 -32.08
N ALA A 144 -4.51 -3.15 -32.05
CA ALA A 144 -5.49 -3.98 -31.36
C ALA A 144 -5.48 -5.43 -31.88
N LEU A 145 -5.40 -5.62 -33.21
CA LEU A 145 -5.28 -6.95 -33.82
C LEU A 145 -4.01 -7.66 -33.33
N ARG A 146 -2.86 -6.99 -33.35
CA ARG A 146 -1.59 -7.57 -32.84
C ARG A 146 -1.62 -7.86 -31.36
N ALA A 147 -2.18 -6.96 -30.56
CA ALA A 147 -2.34 -7.10 -29.13
C ALA A 147 -3.23 -8.31 -28.79
N SER A 148 -4.30 -8.53 -29.56
CA SER A 148 -5.21 -9.67 -29.36
C SER A 148 -4.53 -11.04 -29.44
N MET A 149 -3.40 -11.13 -30.14
CA MET A 149 -2.62 -12.36 -30.30
C MET A 149 -1.59 -12.56 -29.19
N GLN A 150 -1.37 -11.56 -28.34
CA GLN A 150 -0.35 -11.62 -27.29
C GLN A 150 -0.80 -12.54 -26.16
N PRO A 151 0.10 -13.39 -25.62
CA PRO A 151 -0.24 -14.35 -24.57
C PRO A 151 -0.98 -13.70 -23.39
N ARG A 152 -0.54 -12.50 -22.98
CA ARG A 152 -1.09 -11.73 -21.85
C ARG A 152 -2.61 -11.52 -21.97
N LEU A 153 -3.10 -11.11 -23.14
CA LEU A 153 -4.53 -10.81 -23.35
C LEU A 153 -5.37 -12.08 -23.54
N ARG A 154 -4.82 -13.11 -24.19
CA ARG A 154 -5.52 -14.40 -24.36
C ARG A 154 -5.78 -15.09 -23.02
N ILE A 155 -4.82 -14.95 -22.10
CA ILE A 155 -4.86 -15.49 -20.75
C ILE A 155 -5.97 -14.85 -19.91
N ILE A 156 -6.03 -13.52 -19.84
CA ILE A 156 -6.98 -12.83 -18.97
C ILE A 156 -8.42 -13.10 -19.42
N ALA A 157 -8.64 -13.16 -20.74
CA ALA A 157 -9.94 -13.48 -21.33
C ALA A 157 -10.42 -14.90 -21.00
N THR A 158 -9.51 -15.85 -20.74
CA THR A 158 -9.91 -17.24 -20.44
C THR A 158 -10.06 -17.51 -18.95
N LYS A 159 -9.26 -16.85 -18.10
CA LYS A 159 -9.23 -17.07 -16.65
C LYS A 159 -10.12 -16.14 -15.81
N GLU A 160 -10.79 -15.14 -16.40
CA GLU A 160 -11.64 -14.18 -15.67
C GLU A 160 -12.59 -14.86 -14.66
N LYS A 161 -13.38 -15.85 -15.09
CA LYS A 161 -14.29 -16.61 -14.21
C LYS A 161 -13.58 -17.31 -13.06
N VAL A 162 -12.41 -17.90 -13.32
CA VAL A 162 -11.64 -18.58 -12.28
C VAL A 162 -11.27 -17.57 -11.19
N PHE A 163 -10.85 -16.35 -11.56
CA PHE A 163 -10.53 -15.33 -10.57
C PHE A 163 -11.74 -14.77 -9.83
N THR A 164 -12.90 -14.68 -10.48
CA THR A 164 -14.12 -14.12 -9.86
C THR A 164 -14.94 -15.13 -9.07
N GLU A 165 -14.76 -16.44 -9.30
CA GLU A 165 -15.56 -17.49 -8.64
C GLU A 165 -14.72 -18.46 -7.80
N GLU A 166 -13.60 -18.96 -8.32
CA GLU A 166 -12.76 -19.98 -7.65
C GLU A 166 -11.61 -19.37 -6.85
N GLY A 167 -11.20 -18.15 -7.20
CA GLY A 167 -10.06 -17.45 -6.64
C GLY A 167 -8.74 -17.74 -7.36
N ASN A 168 -7.74 -16.92 -7.08
CA ASN A 168 -6.39 -17.06 -7.63
C ASN A 168 -5.54 -18.05 -6.81
N LYS A 169 -4.27 -18.26 -7.18
CA LYS A 169 -3.33 -19.12 -6.44
C LYS A 169 -3.00 -18.67 -5.02
N TYR A 170 -3.47 -17.50 -4.62
CA TYR A 170 -3.34 -16.97 -3.26
C TYR A 170 -4.64 -17.07 -2.48
N GLY A 171 -5.68 -17.72 -3.02
CA GLY A 171 -7.01 -17.82 -2.41
C GLY A 171 -7.83 -16.53 -2.49
N GLU A 172 -7.42 -15.56 -3.30
CA GLU A 172 -8.12 -14.28 -3.43
C GLU A 172 -9.13 -14.34 -4.58
N ILE A 173 -10.37 -13.99 -4.28
CA ILE A 173 -11.43 -13.83 -5.27
C ILE A 173 -11.44 -12.36 -5.70
N PHE A 174 -11.29 -12.13 -7.01
CA PHE A 174 -11.32 -10.80 -7.59
C PHE A 174 -12.77 -10.41 -7.82
N THR A 175 -13.09 -9.18 -7.50
CA THR A 175 -14.36 -8.56 -7.90
C THR A 175 -14.44 -8.38 -9.41
N GLN A 176 -15.65 -8.14 -9.92
CA GLN A 176 -15.83 -7.84 -11.34
C GLN A 176 -15.13 -6.53 -11.71
N HIS A 177 -15.23 -5.50 -10.86
CA HIS A 177 -14.55 -4.23 -11.07
C HIS A 177 -13.02 -4.35 -11.12
N GLU A 178 -12.40 -5.16 -10.25
CA GLU A 178 -10.95 -5.40 -10.31
C GLU A 178 -10.53 -6.08 -11.59
N MET A 179 -11.28 -7.09 -12.03
CA MET A 179 -10.98 -7.82 -13.25
C MET A 179 -11.07 -6.92 -14.47
N GLU A 180 -12.10 -6.07 -14.54
CA GLU A 180 -12.26 -5.10 -15.62
C GLU A 180 -11.11 -4.11 -15.65
N ARG A 181 -10.75 -3.52 -14.51
CA ARG A 181 -9.66 -2.53 -14.46
C ARG A 181 -8.31 -3.15 -14.79
N LEU A 182 -8.03 -4.35 -14.26
CA LEU A 182 -6.82 -5.11 -14.59
C LEU A 182 -6.75 -5.40 -16.10
N ALA A 183 -7.84 -5.90 -16.69
CA ALA A 183 -7.88 -6.19 -18.11
C ALA A 183 -7.72 -4.92 -18.97
N ASN A 184 -8.36 -3.81 -18.61
CA ASN A 184 -8.21 -2.53 -19.33
C ASN A 184 -6.78 -2.00 -19.27
N SER A 185 -6.11 -2.08 -18.11
CA SER A 185 -4.70 -1.72 -17.98
C SER A 185 -3.80 -2.61 -18.84
N MET A 186 -4.05 -3.92 -18.87
CA MET A 186 -3.28 -4.84 -19.72
C MET A 186 -3.49 -4.58 -21.21
N VAL A 187 -4.73 -4.31 -21.63
CA VAL A 187 -5.07 -3.94 -23.01
C VAL A 187 -4.38 -2.65 -23.40
N TRP A 188 -4.42 -1.62 -22.54
CA TRP A 188 -3.75 -0.34 -22.75
C TRP A 188 -2.24 -0.51 -22.98
N ASP A 189 -1.56 -1.23 -22.09
CA ASP A 189 -0.12 -1.44 -22.20
C ASP A 189 0.26 -2.17 -23.48
N GLU A 190 -0.47 -3.24 -23.81
CA GLU A 190 -0.18 -4.06 -24.97
C GLU A 190 -0.46 -3.30 -26.28
N LEU A 191 -1.58 -2.58 -26.34
CA LEU A 191 -1.96 -1.80 -27.50
C LEU A 191 -0.94 -0.69 -27.78
N ASN A 192 -0.47 0.01 -26.76
CA ASN A 192 0.52 1.08 -26.92
C ASN A 192 1.91 0.55 -27.31
N GLU A 193 2.34 -0.58 -26.76
CA GLU A 193 3.56 -1.25 -27.21
C GLU A 193 3.45 -1.64 -28.70
N GLN A 194 2.32 -2.20 -29.12
CA GLN A 194 2.09 -2.56 -30.52
C GLN A 194 1.96 -1.35 -31.46
N LYS A 195 1.37 -0.23 -31.01
CA LYS A 195 1.31 1.03 -31.77
C LYS A 195 2.72 1.54 -32.07
N ILE A 196 3.58 1.60 -31.05
CA ILE A 196 4.98 2.04 -31.22
C ILE A 196 5.69 1.15 -32.24
N LEU A 197 5.56 -0.18 -32.12
CA LEU A 197 6.18 -1.11 -33.07
C LEU A 197 5.65 -0.93 -34.50
N LEU A 198 4.36 -0.65 -34.68
CA LEU A 198 3.78 -0.39 -36.00
C LEU A 198 4.30 0.92 -36.62
N VAL A 199 4.47 1.99 -35.83
CA VAL A 199 5.11 3.23 -36.32
C VAL A 199 6.51 2.94 -36.84
N LEU A 200 7.27 2.12 -36.11
CA LEU A 200 8.65 1.77 -36.44
C LEU A 200 8.79 0.77 -37.61
N GLU A 201 7.70 0.14 -38.02
CA GLU A 201 7.65 -0.67 -39.25
C GLU A 201 7.45 0.16 -40.51
N GLU A 202 6.85 1.35 -40.40
CA GLU A 202 6.74 2.30 -41.51
C GLU A 202 8.07 2.97 -41.84
N GLY A 203 8.95 3.09 -40.84
CA GLY A 203 10.26 3.71 -40.96
C GLY A 203 10.83 4.13 -39.61
N ASP A 204 12.04 4.68 -39.64
CA ASP A 204 12.70 5.29 -38.49
C ASP A 204 11.98 6.57 -38.05
N ALA A 205 11.76 6.75 -36.74
CA ALA A 205 11.01 7.90 -36.21
C ALA A 205 11.65 8.50 -34.96
N SER A 206 11.51 9.81 -34.77
CA SER A 206 11.96 10.47 -33.54
C SER A 206 11.01 10.17 -32.37
N LEU A 207 11.45 10.39 -31.12
CA LEU A 207 10.58 10.18 -29.95
C LEU A 207 9.28 11.00 -30.04
N LYS A 208 9.40 12.25 -30.51
CA LYS A 208 8.27 13.17 -30.62
C LYS A 208 7.29 12.71 -31.71
N ASP A 209 7.80 12.28 -32.87
CA ASP A 209 6.96 11.75 -33.94
C ASP A 209 6.23 10.49 -33.51
N ILE A 210 6.90 9.61 -32.76
CA ILE A 210 6.27 8.41 -32.19
C ILE A 210 5.16 8.84 -31.23
N ALA A 211 5.46 9.70 -30.26
CA ALA A 211 4.50 10.18 -29.26
C ALA A 211 3.25 10.82 -29.90
N GLU A 212 3.45 11.65 -30.93
CA GLU A 212 2.36 12.27 -31.70
C GLU A 212 1.55 11.24 -32.51
N LYS A 213 2.21 10.29 -33.21
CA LYS A 213 1.52 9.27 -34.02
C LYS A 213 0.73 8.25 -33.17
N VAL A 214 1.21 7.93 -31.97
CA VAL A 214 0.55 6.95 -31.09
C VAL A 214 -0.41 7.57 -30.08
N ASP A 215 -0.41 8.91 -29.99
CA ASP A 215 -1.18 9.73 -29.05
C ASP A 215 -0.87 9.39 -27.58
N LEU A 216 0.40 9.56 -27.19
CA LEU A 216 0.87 9.34 -25.82
C LEU A 216 1.76 10.50 -25.32
N PRO A 217 1.77 10.77 -24.00
CA PRO A 217 2.76 11.67 -23.40
C PRO A 217 4.19 11.25 -23.76
N ILE A 218 5.03 12.24 -24.05
CA ILE A 218 6.39 12.00 -24.55
C ILE A 218 7.28 11.27 -23.53
N ASP A 219 7.11 11.56 -22.24
CA ASP A 219 7.82 10.93 -21.14
C ASP A 219 7.40 9.47 -20.94
N LEU A 220 6.11 9.16 -21.14
CA LEU A 220 5.61 7.80 -21.12
C LEU A 220 6.10 7.01 -22.34
N THR A 221 6.08 7.65 -23.52
CA THR A 221 6.62 7.08 -24.77
C THR A 221 8.11 6.76 -24.60
N PHE A 222 8.86 7.64 -23.95
CA PHE A 222 10.28 7.42 -23.62
C PHE A 222 10.46 6.14 -22.79
N LYS A 223 9.66 5.93 -21.74
CA LYS A 223 9.74 4.71 -20.91
C LYS A 223 9.45 3.43 -21.72
N TYR A 224 8.47 3.46 -22.62
CA TYR A 224 8.20 2.33 -23.52
C TYR A 224 9.38 2.05 -24.46
N ILE A 225 9.95 3.10 -25.05
CA ILE A 225 11.12 2.98 -25.94
C ILE A 225 12.33 2.43 -25.19
N MET A 226 12.61 2.93 -23.98
CA MET A 226 13.71 2.42 -23.15
C MET A 226 13.54 0.93 -22.83
N ASP A 227 12.32 0.49 -22.46
CA ASP A 227 12.04 -0.94 -22.26
C ASP A 227 12.21 -1.77 -23.54
N LEU A 228 11.78 -1.26 -24.69
CA LEU A 228 11.93 -1.93 -25.98
C LEU A 228 13.39 -2.01 -26.45
N LEU A 229 14.20 -0.96 -26.21
CA LEU A 229 15.65 -0.95 -26.44
C LEU A 229 16.34 -2.02 -25.61
N ARG A 230 16.05 -2.06 -24.30
CA ARG A 230 16.59 -3.07 -23.37
C ARG A 230 16.24 -4.50 -23.81
N ARG A 231 15.03 -4.71 -24.34
CA ARG A 231 14.57 -6.01 -24.87
C ARG A 231 15.06 -6.30 -26.30
N GLY A 232 15.81 -5.40 -26.93
CA GLY A 232 16.31 -5.51 -28.30
C GLY A 232 15.21 -5.49 -29.37
N ARG A 233 13.99 -5.05 -29.02
CA ARG A 233 12.85 -4.93 -29.95
C ARG A 233 12.89 -3.64 -30.76
N VAL A 234 13.63 -2.65 -30.25
CA VAL A 234 13.89 -1.38 -30.90
C VAL A 234 15.41 -1.17 -30.87
N VAL A 235 15.93 -0.48 -31.87
CA VAL A 235 17.32 0.03 -31.94
C VAL A 235 17.28 1.54 -32.09
N GLN A 236 18.38 2.19 -31.75
CA GLN A 236 18.55 3.63 -31.85
C GLN A 236 19.57 3.96 -32.93
N GLU A 237 19.24 4.92 -33.78
CA GLU A 237 20.11 5.45 -34.83
C GLU A 237 20.40 6.94 -34.57
N MET A 238 21.64 7.33 -34.84
CA MET A 238 22.15 8.66 -34.50
C MET A 238 22.94 9.28 -35.64
N ASP A 239 22.23 10.05 -36.45
CA ASP A 239 22.82 10.91 -37.47
C ASP A 239 22.71 12.38 -37.03
N LYS A 240 21.63 13.08 -37.42
CA LYS A 240 21.36 14.51 -37.11
C LYS A 240 20.34 14.71 -35.98
N GLU A 241 19.43 13.75 -35.80
CA GLU A 241 18.47 13.65 -34.69
C GLU A 241 18.40 12.19 -34.23
N VAL A 242 18.03 11.94 -32.97
CA VAL A 242 17.87 10.59 -32.45
C VAL A 242 16.60 9.99 -33.03
N LYS A 243 16.75 8.86 -33.71
CA LYS A 243 15.63 8.09 -34.23
C LYS A 243 15.66 6.67 -33.71
N TYR A 244 14.50 6.05 -33.72
CA TYR A 244 14.31 4.67 -33.32
C TYR A 244 13.88 3.85 -34.53
N ALA A 245 14.31 2.60 -34.60
CA ALA A 245 13.95 1.64 -35.64
C ALA A 245 13.68 0.26 -35.04
N LEU A 246 13.06 -0.64 -35.81
CA LEU A 246 12.73 -1.98 -35.34
C LEU A 246 14.00 -2.84 -35.13
N GLY A 247 14.13 -3.43 -33.95
CA GLY A 247 15.26 -4.31 -33.58
C GLY A 247 15.00 -5.77 -33.92
N ARG A 248 16.09 -6.56 -34.02
CA ARG A 248 16.02 -8.03 -34.13
C ARG A 248 15.99 -8.65 -32.73
N LYS A 249 15.03 -9.55 -32.45
CA LYS A 249 14.99 -10.32 -31.19
C LYS A 249 16.28 -11.13 -31.08
N LYS A 250 17.17 -10.78 -30.15
CA LYS A 250 18.33 -11.61 -29.82
C LYS A 250 17.86 -12.81 -28.99
N GLU A 251 18.32 -14.01 -29.32
CA GLU A 251 18.19 -15.16 -28.43
C GLU A 251 19.05 -14.89 -27.19
N LYS A 252 18.47 -15.02 -26.01
CA LYS A 252 19.19 -14.84 -24.74
C LYS A 252 19.88 -16.18 -24.43
N GLU A 253 21.19 -16.17 -24.25
CA GLU A 253 21.92 -17.35 -23.78
C GLU A 253 21.40 -17.75 -22.39
N ARG A 254 21.19 -19.06 -22.18
CA ARG A 254 20.72 -19.60 -20.90
C ARG A 254 21.90 -19.85 -19.98
N GLU A 255 22.01 -19.07 -18.91
CA GLU A 255 22.97 -19.34 -17.85
C GLU A 255 22.35 -20.22 -16.76
N MET A 256 23.09 -21.25 -16.33
CA MET A 256 22.65 -22.10 -15.22
C MET A 256 22.49 -21.29 -13.93
N PRO A 257 21.45 -21.59 -13.13
CA PRO A 257 21.21 -20.85 -11.90
C PRO A 257 22.27 -21.16 -10.85
N ILE A 258 22.69 -20.12 -10.15
CA ILE A 258 23.54 -20.19 -8.98
C ILE A 258 22.62 -19.98 -7.79
N PHE A 259 22.40 -21.02 -7.00
CA PHE A 259 21.73 -20.91 -5.71
C PHE A 259 22.76 -20.71 -4.60
N SER A 260 22.40 -19.97 -3.55
CA SER A 260 23.19 -19.96 -2.32
C SER A 260 22.57 -20.95 -1.34
N SER A 261 23.34 -21.94 -0.88
CA SER A 261 22.89 -22.88 0.15
C SER A 261 22.77 -22.14 1.48
N ILE A 262 21.55 -21.97 1.97
CA ILE A 262 21.27 -21.35 3.27
C ILE A 262 21.15 -22.47 4.30
N GLU A 263 22.17 -22.63 5.14
CA GLU A 263 22.06 -23.47 6.35
C GLU A 263 21.37 -22.65 7.44
N GLY A 264 20.24 -23.14 7.96
CA GLY A 264 19.60 -22.56 9.14
C GLY A 264 20.45 -22.84 10.39
N ASN A 265 20.62 -21.83 11.26
CA ASN A 265 21.40 -21.91 12.51
C ASN A 265 22.89 -22.16 12.31
N GLY A 266 23.51 -21.36 11.43
CA GLY A 266 24.95 -21.40 11.17
C GLY A 266 25.78 -20.53 12.12
N LYS A 267 27.09 -20.79 12.15
CA LYS A 267 28.08 -19.94 12.83
C LYS A 267 29.04 -19.30 11.83
N GLY A 268 29.38 -18.03 12.02
CA GLY A 268 30.35 -17.34 11.16
C GLY A 268 30.42 -15.84 11.36
N ILE A 269 30.86 -15.13 10.33
CA ILE A 269 30.86 -13.67 10.28
C ILE A 269 29.64 -13.21 9.50
N VAL A 270 28.93 -12.21 10.00
CA VAL A 270 27.76 -11.62 9.32
C VAL A 270 28.15 -10.27 8.73
N ILE A 271 27.84 -10.08 7.45
CA ILE A 271 28.00 -8.81 6.74
C ILE A 271 26.64 -8.39 6.20
N ILE A 272 26.13 -7.27 6.69
CA ILE A 272 24.83 -6.72 6.30
C ILE A 272 25.06 -5.71 5.18
N GLY A 273 24.44 -5.96 4.02
CA GLY A 273 24.60 -5.17 2.81
C GLY A 273 25.72 -5.66 1.90
N ALA A 274 25.49 -5.57 0.59
CA ALA A 274 26.36 -6.12 -0.44
C ALA A 274 27.15 -5.04 -1.22
N GLY A 275 27.60 -3.98 -0.55
CA GLY A 275 28.50 -3.01 -1.17
C GLY A 275 29.89 -3.58 -1.47
N VAL A 276 30.68 -2.84 -2.23
CA VAL A 276 32.03 -3.27 -2.67
C VAL A 276 32.95 -3.55 -1.47
N GLY A 277 32.90 -2.70 -0.44
CA GLY A 277 33.63 -2.89 0.81
C GLY A 277 33.15 -4.12 1.57
N GLY A 278 31.83 -4.30 1.67
CA GLY A 278 31.18 -5.50 2.21
C GLY A 278 31.66 -6.78 1.53
N ILE A 279 31.61 -6.82 0.20
CA ILE A 279 32.01 -7.98 -0.59
C ILE A 279 33.51 -8.25 -0.50
N LYS A 280 34.37 -7.22 -0.60
CA LYS A 280 35.83 -7.40 -0.46
C LYS A 280 36.19 -7.99 0.90
N LYS A 281 35.57 -7.44 1.97
CA LYS A 281 35.75 -7.95 3.33
C LYS A 281 35.22 -9.37 3.48
N ALA A 282 34.06 -9.68 2.87
CA ALA A 282 33.51 -11.03 2.84
C ALA A 282 34.52 -12.01 2.22
N ILE A 283 35.08 -11.68 1.06
CA ILE A 283 36.04 -12.51 0.32
C ILE A 283 37.33 -12.71 1.13
N GLU A 284 37.82 -11.67 1.81
CA GLU A 284 39.02 -11.77 2.65
C GLU A 284 38.80 -12.73 3.82
N ILE A 285 37.70 -12.55 4.56
CA ILE A 285 37.35 -13.38 5.72
C ILE A 285 36.99 -14.81 5.30
N ALA A 286 36.35 -14.97 4.13
CA ALA A 286 35.94 -16.26 3.55
C ALA A 286 37.10 -17.23 3.32
N LYS A 287 38.35 -16.75 3.32
CA LYS A 287 39.56 -17.59 3.25
C LYS A 287 39.73 -18.46 4.50
N GLU A 288 39.32 -17.97 5.67
CA GLU A 288 39.54 -18.64 6.96
C GLU A 288 38.24 -19.02 7.66
N LYS A 289 37.21 -18.18 7.57
CA LYS A 289 35.93 -18.36 8.26
C LYS A 289 34.77 -18.37 7.27
N ARG A 290 33.64 -18.94 7.69
CA ARG A 290 32.40 -18.85 6.92
C ARG A 290 31.81 -17.45 7.05
N VAL A 291 31.30 -16.91 5.94
CA VAL A 291 30.70 -15.57 5.90
C VAL A 291 29.26 -15.65 5.40
N TYR A 292 28.37 -14.89 6.04
CA TYR A 292 27.01 -14.68 5.62
C TYR A 292 26.85 -13.24 5.16
N ILE A 293 26.48 -13.03 3.90
CA ILE A 293 26.07 -11.72 3.39
C ILE A 293 24.55 -11.65 3.47
N VAL A 294 24.03 -10.71 4.24
CA VAL A 294 22.59 -10.47 4.40
C VAL A 294 22.20 -9.30 3.51
N GLU A 295 21.34 -9.57 2.52
CA GLU A 295 20.93 -8.59 1.52
C GLU A 295 19.40 -8.55 1.41
N ARG A 296 18.84 -7.33 1.43
CA ARG A 296 17.40 -7.11 1.31
C ARG A 296 16.88 -7.37 -0.10
N PHE A 297 17.74 -7.22 -1.10
CA PHE A 297 17.42 -7.57 -2.46
C PHE A 297 17.55 -9.08 -2.70
N PRO A 298 16.72 -9.68 -3.57
CA PRO A 298 16.76 -11.13 -3.82
C PRO A 298 18.08 -11.66 -4.38
N SER A 299 18.82 -10.83 -5.11
CA SER A 299 20.14 -11.18 -5.66
C SER A 299 21.08 -9.99 -5.54
N ILE A 300 22.36 -10.25 -5.29
CA ILE A 300 23.43 -9.26 -5.40
C ILE A 300 23.75 -9.06 -6.88
N THR A 301 23.21 -8.00 -7.47
CA THR A 301 23.50 -7.57 -8.85
C THR A 301 24.47 -6.39 -8.84
N LYS A 302 24.94 -5.95 -10.02
CA LYS A 302 25.71 -4.71 -10.15
C LYS A 302 24.95 -3.50 -9.57
N ASP A 303 23.64 -3.50 -9.68
CA ASP A 303 22.79 -2.39 -9.25
C ASP A 303 22.56 -2.40 -7.74
N VAL A 304 22.43 -3.58 -7.15
CA VAL A 304 22.37 -3.75 -5.69
C VAL A 304 23.67 -3.28 -5.04
N ILE A 305 24.82 -3.67 -5.59
CA ILE A 305 26.14 -3.25 -5.07
C ILE A 305 26.23 -1.72 -4.98
N LYS A 306 25.76 -0.99 -6.00
CA LYS A 306 25.83 0.48 -6.06
C LYS A 306 24.97 1.18 -4.99
N ARG A 307 24.00 0.48 -4.39
CA ARG A 307 23.13 1.00 -3.32
C ARG A 307 23.80 1.04 -1.95
N HIS A 308 25.09 0.74 -1.85
CA HIS A 308 25.83 0.80 -0.60
C HIS A 308 26.92 1.88 -0.60
N LYS A 309 27.17 2.43 0.59
CA LYS A 309 28.11 3.53 0.82
C LYS A 309 29.52 3.21 0.36
N SER A 310 30.00 1.98 0.57
CA SER A 310 31.35 1.59 0.17
C SER A 310 31.58 1.65 -1.35
N SER A 311 30.53 1.42 -2.12
CA SER A 311 30.56 1.44 -3.59
C SER A 311 30.71 2.86 -4.15
N LEU A 312 30.59 3.89 -3.31
CA LEU A 312 30.80 5.28 -3.71
C LEU A 312 32.27 5.64 -3.95
N LYS A 313 33.24 4.78 -3.67
CA LYS A 313 34.69 5.06 -3.91
C LYS A 313 35.29 4.22 -5.03
N GLU A 314 34.91 2.96 -5.10
CA GLU A 314 35.45 1.95 -6.01
C GLU A 314 34.33 0.91 -6.26
N TYR A 315 34.17 0.40 -7.49
CA TYR A 315 33.08 -0.54 -7.78
C TYR A 315 33.40 -1.62 -8.83
N ASP A 316 34.66 -1.75 -9.23
CA ASP A 316 35.04 -2.70 -10.27
C ASP A 316 35.27 -4.13 -9.71
N ASP A 317 34.72 -5.10 -10.45
CA ASP A 317 35.00 -6.54 -10.51
C ASP A 317 35.01 -7.40 -9.22
N VAL A 318 34.03 -7.17 -8.33
CA VAL A 318 33.80 -8.02 -7.14
C VAL A 318 32.84 -9.19 -7.38
N LEU A 319 31.91 -9.08 -8.34
CA LEU A 319 30.90 -10.11 -8.62
C LEU A 319 31.49 -11.46 -9.04
N PRO A 320 32.46 -11.54 -9.97
CA PRO A 320 33.05 -12.84 -10.35
C PRO A 320 33.73 -13.54 -9.17
N LYS A 321 34.43 -12.79 -8.32
CA LYS A 321 35.07 -13.34 -7.11
C LYS A 321 34.06 -13.76 -6.06
N LEU A 322 32.98 -12.99 -5.89
CA LEU A 322 31.87 -13.37 -5.02
C LEU A 322 31.22 -14.67 -5.51
N LYS A 323 30.96 -14.78 -6.83
CA LYS A 323 30.42 -15.99 -7.46
C LYS A 323 31.30 -17.20 -7.17
N GLU A 324 32.60 -17.09 -7.38
CA GLU A 324 33.56 -18.15 -7.08
C GLU A 324 33.51 -18.59 -5.59
N MET A 325 33.42 -17.63 -4.66
CA MET A 325 33.35 -17.94 -3.22
C MET A 325 32.02 -18.55 -2.79
N VAL A 326 30.91 -18.19 -3.44
CA VAL A 326 29.58 -18.77 -3.21
C VAL A 326 29.51 -20.19 -3.76
N GLU A 327 30.02 -20.42 -4.98
CA GLU A 327 30.11 -21.77 -5.58
C GLU A 327 30.99 -22.72 -4.75
N LYS A 328 32.03 -22.19 -4.09
CA LYS A 328 32.86 -22.93 -3.12
C LYS A 328 32.21 -23.11 -1.73
N GLY A 329 31.01 -22.58 -1.49
CA GLY A 329 30.30 -22.64 -0.22
C GLY A 329 30.95 -21.84 0.93
N LYS A 330 31.90 -20.95 0.63
CA LYS A 330 32.62 -20.13 1.64
C LYS A 330 31.82 -18.90 2.05
N ILE A 331 31.05 -18.34 1.12
CA ILE A 331 30.13 -17.23 1.34
C ILE A 331 28.70 -17.74 1.11
N CYS A 332 27.82 -17.53 2.10
CA CYS A 332 26.39 -17.75 1.97
C CYS A 332 25.69 -16.40 1.79
N ILE A 333 24.86 -16.27 0.76
CA ILE A 333 24.05 -15.08 0.51
C ILE A 333 22.65 -15.36 1.03
N VAL A 334 22.28 -14.64 2.08
CA VAL A 334 20.93 -14.58 2.60
C VAL A 334 20.24 -13.41 1.89
N GLY A 335 19.78 -13.66 0.66
CA GLY A 335 19.07 -12.67 -0.16
C GLY A 335 17.60 -12.54 0.21
N ASN A 336 16.95 -11.48 -0.28
CA ASN A 336 15.55 -11.16 0.00
C ASN A 336 15.26 -11.13 1.51
N SER A 337 16.14 -10.50 2.31
CA SER A 337 16.13 -10.66 3.76
C SER A 337 16.40 -9.38 4.57
N LEU A 338 15.99 -9.35 5.83
CA LEU A 338 16.27 -8.23 6.75
C LEU A 338 16.78 -8.73 8.10
N VAL A 339 17.80 -8.06 8.63
CA VAL A 339 18.24 -8.21 10.00
C VAL A 339 17.25 -7.50 10.91
N ARG A 340 16.57 -8.29 11.74
CA ARG A 340 15.65 -7.76 12.73
C ARG A 340 16.41 -7.28 13.96
N ASP A 341 17.37 -8.07 14.41
CA ASP A 341 17.99 -7.86 15.70
C ASP A 341 19.41 -8.44 15.81
N ILE A 342 20.20 -7.84 16.71
CA ILE A 342 21.58 -8.23 17.00
C ILE A 342 21.73 -8.21 18.53
N GLU A 343 21.76 -9.39 19.15
CA GLU A 343 21.83 -9.56 20.61
C GLU A 343 22.76 -10.71 20.96
N ASP A 344 23.61 -10.55 21.98
CA ASP A 344 24.44 -11.62 22.57
C ASP A 344 25.24 -12.47 21.55
N GLY A 345 25.77 -11.84 20.50
CA GLY A 345 26.53 -12.53 19.45
C GLY A 345 25.67 -13.34 18.48
N LYS A 346 24.36 -13.08 18.44
CA LYS A 346 23.39 -13.71 17.53
C LYS A 346 22.74 -12.66 16.64
N VAL A 347 22.60 -12.98 15.36
CA VAL A 347 21.90 -12.13 14.38
C VAL A 347 20.64 -12.85 13.92
N LYS A 348 19.49 -12.22 14.15
CA LYS A 348 18.18 -12.73 13.72
C LYS A 348 17.81 -12.12 12.37
N ILE A 349 17.55 -12.97 11.39
CA ILE A 349 17.32 -12.56 9.99
C ILE A 349 15.98 -13.10 9.51
N TRP A 350 15.16 -12.22 8.94
CA TRP A 350 13.96 -12.56 8.19
C TRP A 350 14.27 -12.78 6.73
N ILE A 351 13.83 -13.89 6.18
CA ILE A 351 13.95 -14.23 4.76
C ILE A 351 12.55 -14.23 4.17
N TYR A 352 12.33 -13.38 3.17
CA TYR A 352 11.08 -13.29 2.45
C TYR A 352 11.00 -14.33 1.32
N PRO A 353 9.80 -14.85 1.02
CA PRO A 353 9.58 -15.82 -0.05
C PRO A 353 10.07 -15.37 -1.43
N THR A 354 10.95 -16.13 -2.07
CA THR A 354 11.31 -15.91 -3.48
C THR A 354 10.27 -16.52 -4.42
N ARG A 355 9.51 -17.49 -3.90
CA ARG A 355 8.50 -18.33 -4.57
C ARG A 355 9.06 -19.13 -5.74
N ILE A 356 10.37 -19.35 -5.72
CA ILE A 356 11.13 -20.10 -6.72
C ILE A 356 12.07 -21.05 -5.97
N ASN A 357 11.87 -22.35 -6.20
CA ASN A 357 12.71 -23.39 -5.60
C ASN A 357 13.95 -23.69 -6.47
N GLU A 358 14.78 -24.61 -5.97
CA GLU A 358 16.05 -25.02 -6.57
C GLU A 358 15.94 -25.79 -7.90
N ASN A 359 14.74 -26.20 -8.32
CA ASN A 359 14.54 -26.89 -9.60
C ASN A 359 14.62 -25.95 -10.82
N CYS A 360 14.60 -24.62 -10.61
CA CYS A 360 14.68 -23.66 -11.71
C CYS A 360 15.95 -23.91 -12.57
N ASP A 361 15.83 -23.79 -13.88
CA ASP A 361 16.92 -23.92 -14.86
C ASP A 361 17.15 -22.62 -15.67
N ASN A 362 16.54 -21.51 -15.26
CA ASN A 362 16.55 -20.22 -15.94
C ASN A 362 16.04 -20.23 -17.40
N CYS A 363 15.11 -21.13 -17.78
CA CYS A 363 14.56 -21.18 -19.15
C CYS A 363 13.77 -19.94 -19.60
N GLY A 364 13.25 -19.13 -18.66
CA GLY A 364 12.57 -17.86 -18.92
C GLY A 364 11.10 -17.90 -19.37
N ILE A 365 10.51 -19.09 -19.53
CA ILE A 365 9.12 -19.26 -19.98
C ILE A 365 8.13 -18.53 -19.06
N CYS A 366 8.34 -18.63 -17.74
CA CYS A 366 7.47 -18.02 -16.73
C CYS A 366 7.33 -16.49 -16.88
N GLU A 367 8.42 -15.80 -17.23
CA GLU A 367 8.48 -14.36 -17.46
C GLU A 367 7.79 -13.98 -18.78
N GLU A 368 8.00 -14.76 -19.85
CA GLU A 368 7.36 -14.53 -21.15
C GLU A 368 5.82 -14.62 -21.06
N VAL A 369 5.29 -15.60 -20.32
CA VAL A 369 3.84 -15.80 -20.16
C VAL A 369 3.21 -14.91 -19.09
N CYS A 370 4.03 -14.15 -18.33
CA CYS A 370 3.53 -13.34 -17.23
C CYS A 370 2.60 -12.21 -17.72
N PRO A 371 1.32 -12.18 -17.29
CA PRO A 371 0.36 -11.19 -17.75
C PRO A 371 0.64 -9.77 -17.21
N VAL A 372 1.35 -9.66 -16.08
CA VAL A 372 1.55 -8.38 -15.38
C VAL A 372 2.81 -7.67 -15.86
N LYS A 373 2.72 -6.38 -16.16
CA LYS A 373 3.84 -5.47 -16.48
C LYS A 373 3.79 -4.31 -15.49
N ILE A 374 4.90 -3.99 -14.84
CA ILE A 374 5.02 -2.94 -13.82
C ILE A 374 6.35 -2.20 -13.98
N ILE A 375 6.48 -1.00 -13.42
CA ILE A 375 7.76 -0.30 -13.37
C ILE A 375 8.71 -1.06 -12.43
N ASP A 376 9.94 -1.24 -12.89
CA ASP A 376 11.02 -1.83 -12.11
C ASP A 376 11.48 -0.83 -11.05
N ARG A 377 11.40 -1.20 -9.77
CA ARG A 377 11.76 -0.29 -8.67
C ARG A 377 13.25 -0.08 -8.51
N GLU A 378 14.03 -1.04 -8.98
CA GLU A 378 15.48 -0.94 -8.95
C GLU A 378 15.98 -0.10 -10.11
N ASN A 379 15.28 -0.19 -11.24
CA ASN A 379 15.70 0.34 -12.52
C ASN A 379 14.71 1.38 -13.10
N GLY A 380 14.14 2.26 -12.26
CA GLY A 380 12.95 3.14 -12.43
C GLY A 380 12.52 3.69 -13.81
N ILE A 381 13.36 3.66 -14.83
CA ILE A 381 13.05 3.95 -16.25
C ILE A 381 12.56 2.72 -17.05
N PHE A 382 12.73 1.49 -16.54
CA PHE A 382 12.35 0.24 -17.23
C PHE A 382 11.14 -0.46 -16.61
N TYR A 383 10.53 -1.36 -17.38
CA TYR A 383 9.46 -2.24 -16.91
C TYR A 383 9.97 -3.63 -16.57
N ARG A 384 9.27 -4.34 -15.70
CA ARG A 384 9.49 -5.75 -15.38
C ARG A 384 8.17 -6.52 -15.29
N LYS A 385 8.28 -7.84 -15.24
CA LYS A 385 7.18 -8.77 -14.99
C LYS A 385 7.12 -9.13 -13.50
N ALA A 386 5.98 -9.66 -13.05
CA ALA A 386 5.85 -10.12 -11.65
C ALA A 386 6.76 -11.31 -11.33
N VAL A 387 7.00 -12.18 -12.32
CA VAL A 387 8.08 -13.16 -12.30
C VAL A 387 9.18 -12.73 -13.27
N TYR A 388 10.40 -12.63 -12.78
CA TYR A 388 11.51 -12.03 -13.53
C TYR A 388 12.85 -12.69 -13.14
N GLY A 389 13.76 -12.80 -14.09
CA GLY A 389 15.10 -13.33 -13.88
C GLY A 389 16.07 -12.25 -13.41
N ARG A 390 17.03 -12.61 -12.55
CA ARG A 390 18.13 -11.72 -12.12
C ARG A 390 19.49 -12.25 -12.54
N ASP A 391 20.27 -11.35 -13.12
CA ASP A 391 21.69 -11.56 -13.42
C ASP A 391 22.54 -11.08 -12.24
N GLY A 392 22.54 -11.87 -11.18
CA GLY A 392 23.21 -11.59 -9.91
C GLY A 392 23.49 -12.87 -9.14
N ILE A 393 23.78 -12.77 -7.85
CA ILE A 393 24.01 -13.97 -7.02
C ILE A 393 23.04 -13.92 -5.83
N PRO A 394 22.11 -14.88 -5.69
CA PRO A 394 21.79 -15.99 -6.61
C PRO A 394 21.36 -15.56 -8.03
N SER A 395 21.72 -16.32 -9.07
CA SER A 395 21.27 -16.07 -10.46
C SER A 395 20.03 -16.91 -10.77
N THR A 396 18.86 -16.47 -10.31
CA THR A 396 17.62 -17.22 -10.52
C THR A 396 16.44 -16.29 -10.81
N TYR A 397 15.27 -16.90 -11.04
CA TYR A 397 14.00 -16.22 -11.13
C TYR A 397 13.46 -15.89 -9.74
N PHE A 398 12.61 -14.88 -9.68
CA PHE A 398 11.87 -14.50 -8.47
C PHE A 398 10.44 -14.20 -8.86
N LEU A 399 9.48 -14.65 -8.04
CA LEU A 399 8.07 -14.30 -8.19
C LEU A 399 7.66 -13.39 -7.03
N GLU A 400 7.50 -12.11 -7.36
CA GLU A 400 7.21 -11.08 -6.38
C GLU A 400 5.70 -10.88 -6.23
N LYS A 401 5.18 -11.29 -5.08
CA LYS A 401 3.79 -11.06 -4.67
C LYS A 401 3.80 -10.03 -3.59
N GLU A 402 3.50 -8.78 -3.91
CA GLU A 402 3.47 -7.76 -2.87
C GLU A 402 2.11 -7.57 -2.22
N THR A 403 2.15 -7.10 -0.97
CA THR A 403 0.98 -6.61 -0.26
C THR A 403 0.62 -5.20 -0.75
N PRO A 404 -0.67 -4.89 -0.94
CA PRO A 404 -1.12 -3.53 -1.26
C PRO A 404 -0.60 -2.51 -0.24
N PHE A 405 -0.19 -1.33 -0.70
CA PHE A 405 0.50 -0.33 0.13
C PHE A 405 -0.33 0.17 1.31
N CYS A 406 -1.62 0.42 1.09
CA CYS A 406 -2.54 0.82 2.14
C CYS A 406 -2.67 -0.26 3.23
N GLN A 407 -2.54 -1.53 2.88
CA GLN A 407 -2.50 -2.64 3.84
C GLN A 407 -1.16 -2.69 4.57
N THR A 408 -0.03 -2.47 3.88
CA THR A 408 1.29 -2.35 4.54
C THR A 408 1.32 -1.18 5.53
N GLY A 409 0.76 -0.03 5.18
CA GLY A 409 0.70 1.16 6.04
C GLY A 409 -0.32 1.08 7.18
N CYS A 410 -1.14 0.03 7.24
CA CYS A 410 -2.06 -0.19 8.35
C CYS A 410 -1.37 -1.04 9.43
N PRO A 411 -1.26 -0.59 10.69
CA PRO A 411 -0.62 -1.40 11.75
C PRO A 411 -1.29 -2.76 12.01
N ALA A 412 -2.60 -2.87 11.75
CA ALA A 412 -3.32 -4.15 11.83
C ALA A 412 -3.33 -4.92 10.49
N HIS A 413 -2.72 -4.36 9.44
CA HIS A 413 -2.66 -4.92 8.08
C HIS A 413 -4.02 -5.34 7.51
N VAL A 414 -5.04 -4.51 7.73
CA VAL A 414 -6.39 -4.69 7.17
C VAL A 414 -6.32 -4.70 5.65
N ASP A 415 -7.05 -5.62 5.00
CA ASP A 415 -7.09 -5.76 3.54
C ASP A 415 -7.92 -4.63 2.89
N VAL A 416 -7.33 -3.44 2.87
CA VAL A 416 -7.93 -2.21 2.32
C VAL A 416 -8.34 -2.37 0.88
N ARG A 417 -7.51 -3.04 0.08
CA ARG A 417 -7.77 -3.21 -1.34
C ARG A 417 -9.09 -3.94 -1.54
N SER A 418 -9.22 -5.12 -0.95
CA SER A 418 -10.35 -6.01 -1.21
C SER A 418 -11.66 -5.40 -0.71
N TYR A 419 -11.69 -4.81 0.50
CA TYR A 419 -12.93 -4.20 1.00
C TYR A 419 -13.32 -2.92 0.23
N VAL A 420 -12.35 -2.07 -0.15
CA VAL A 420 -12.64 -0.88 -0.98
C VAL A 420 -13.22 -1.31 -2.32
N THR A 421 -12.67 -2.36 -2.90
CA THR A 421 -13.20 -2.86 -4.16
C THR A 421 -14.60 -3.47 -4.01
N LYS A 422 -14.90 -4.19 -2.93
CA LYS A 422 -16.26 -4.66 -2.65
C LYS A 422 -17.27 -3.50 -2.58
N ILE A 423 -16.88 -2.35 -2.00
CA ILE A 423 -17.69 -1.12 -2.03
C ILE A 423 -17.88 -0.63 -3.47
N ALA A 424 -16.85 -0.66 -4.33
CA ALA A 424 -16.96 -0.25 -5.74
C ALA A 424 -17.95 -1.10 -6.55
N ASP A 425 -18.11 -2.38 -6.19
CA ASP A 425 -19.09 -3.32 -6.74
C ASP A 425 -20.49 -3.19 -6.14
N GLY A 426 -20.65 -2.42 -5.04
CA GLY A 426 -21.89 -2.30 -4.29
C GLY A 426 -22.16 -3.45 -3.31
N ASP A 427 -21.16 -4.31 -3.05
CA ASP A 427 -21.21 -5.41 -2.07
C ASP A 427 -20.68 -4.92 -0.71
N PHE A 428 -21.54 -4.22 0.04
CA PHE A 428 -21.16 -3.60 1.32
C PHE A 428 -21.05 -4.61 2.45
N GLU A 429 -21.86 -5.67 2.45
CA GLU A 429 -21.76 -6.76 3.41
C GLU A 429 -20.43 -7.52 3.25
N GLY A 430 -20.08 -7.91 2.02
CA GLY A 430 -18.80 -8.55 1.73
C GLY A 430 -17.60 -7.65 2.04
N SER A 431 -17.74 -6.32 1.86
CA SER A 431 -16.73 -5.35 2.32
C SER A 431 -16.54 -5.41 3.84
N LEU A 432 -17.63 -5.37 4.61
CA LEU A 432 -17.57 -5.41 6.07
C LEU A 432 -16.99 -6.73 6.60
N GLU A 433 -17.34 -7.86 5.99
CA GLU A 433 -16.77 -9.17 6.31
C GLU A 433 -15.24 -9.17 6.16
N ILE A 434 -14.72 -8.60 5.07
CA ILE A 434 -13.27 -8.49 4.85
C ILE A 434 -12.61 -7.62 5.93
N ILE A 435 -13.23 -6.49 6.28
CA ILE A 435 -12.72 -5.61 7.33
C ILE A 435 -12.64 -6.37 8.67
N ARG A 436 -13.70 -7.12 9.01
CA ARG A 436 -13.82 -7.85 10.28
C ARG A 436 -12.83 -8.98 10.49
N LYS A 437 -12.25 -9.53 9.42
CA LYS A 437 -11.17 -10.53 9.53
C LYS A 437 -10.00 -10.04 10.40
N ARG A 438 -9.74 -8.73 10.40
CA ARG A 438 -8.64 -8.10 11.17
C ARG A 438 -9.08 -6.98 12.10
N LEU A 439 -10.35 -6.57 12.08
CA LEU A 439 -10.82 -5.39 12.79
C LEU A 439 -12.20 -5.62 13.43
N PRO A 440 -12.28 -5.82 14.75
CA PRO A 440 -13.55 -6.10 15.42
C PRO A 440 -14.44 -4.85 15.62
N LEU A 441 -13.87 -3.65 15.48
CA LEU A 441 -14.55 -2.36 15.68
C LEU A 441 -14.51 -1.48 14.40
N PRO A 442 -15.08 -1.93 13.26
CA PRO A 442 -14.96 -1.23 11.98
C PRO A 442 -15.63 0.15 11.97
N ALA A 443 -16.81 0.32 12.58
CA ALA A 443 -17.51 1.61 12.59
C ALA A 443 -16.80 2.64 13.48
N VAL A 444 -16.28 2.21 14.64
CA VAL A 444 -15.46 3.05 15.52
C VAL A 444 -14.20 3.52 14.77
N LEU A 445 -13.45 2.61 14.15
CA LEU A 445 -12.21 2.94 13.44
C LEU A 445 -12.45 3.69 12.12
N GLY A 446 -13.66 3.60 11.57
CA GLY A 446 -14.13 4.48 10.49
C GLY A 446 -14.26 5.95 10.92
N ARG A 447 -14.34 6.23 12.23
CA ARG A 447 -14.44 7.59 12.79
C ARG A 447 -13.12 8.08 13.33
N VAL A 448 -12.46 7.29 14.19
CA VAL A 448 -11.35 7.80 15.01
C VAL A 448 -9.96 7.51 14.47
N CYS A 449 -9.83 6.66 13.44
CA CYS A 449 -8.51 6.28 12.91
C CYS A 449 -7.83 7.47 12.21
N PRO A 450 -6.54 7.76 12.48
CA PRO A 450 -5.78 8.78 11.75
C PRO A 450 -5.29 8.29 10.38
N HIS A 451 -5.86 7.19 9.88
CA HIS A 451 -5.72 6.71 8.51
C HIS A 451 -4.26 6.61 7.96
N PRO A 452 -3.32 5.97 8.69
CA PRO A 452 -1.94 5.83 8.20
C PRO A 452 -1.89 5.13 6.83
N CYS A 453 -2.82 4.22 6.57
CA CYS A 453 -3.03 3.59 5.26
C CYS A 453 -3.22 4.56 4.08
N GLU A 454 -3.82 5.75 4.28
CA GLU A 454 -4.00 6.74 3.23
C GLU A 454 -2.68 7.42 2.86
N THR A 455 -1.75 7.55 3.82
CA THR A 455 -0.40 8.11 3.59
C THR A 455 0.45 7.23 2.67
N PHE A 456 0.14 5.92 2.61
CA PHE A 456 0.77 4.94 1.72
C PHE A 456 -0.01 4.74 0.41
N CYS A 457 -1.15 5.42 0.22
CA CYS A 457 -1.98 5.21 -0.96
C CYS A 457 -1.25 5.71 -2.23
N LYS A 458 -1.08 4.83 -3.22
CA LYS A 458 -0.43 5.17 -4.49
C LYS A 458 -1.10 6.29 -5.30
N ARG A 459 -2.37 6.60 -5.03
CA ARG A 459 -3.03 7.74 -5.67
C ARG A 459 -2.34 9.07 -5.38
N GLN A 460 -1.60 9.20 -4.28
CA GLN A 460 -0.85 10.41 -3.94
C GLN A 460 0.17 10.85 -5.00
N ALA A 461 0.63 9.93 -5.86
CA ALA A 461 1.49 10.26 -7.00
C ALA A 461 0.76 11.04 -8.11
N LEU A 462 -0.57 11.01 -8.12
CA LEU A 462 -1.44 11.69 -9.08
C LEU A 462 -2.21 12.83 -8.44
N GLU A 463 -2.84 12.55 -7.30
CA GLU A 463 -3.87 13.37 -6.69
C GLU A 463 -4.14 12.95 -5.23
N LYS A 464 -5.20 13.46 -4.60
CA LYS A 464 -5.54 13.08 -3.23
C LYS A 464 -5.78 11.56 -3.08
N PRO A 465 -5.36 10.94 -1.96
CA PRO A 465 -5.52 9.50 -1.73
C PRO A 465 -7.01 9.09 -1.69
N ILE A 466 -7.24 7.78 -1.67
CA ILE A 466 -8.58 7.23 -1.44
C ILE A 466 -9.01 7.54 0.00
N SER A 467 -10.28 7.90 0.22
CA SER A 467 -10.91 8.09 1.53
C SER A 467 -11.15 6.76 2.26
N ILE A 468 -10.08 6.00 2.49
CA ILE A 468 -10.09 4.65 3.07
C ILE A 468 -10.81 4.61 4.43
N ARG A 469 -10.62 5.63 5.28
CA ARG A 469 -11.31 5.74 6.58
C ARG A 469 -12.81 5.89 6.41
N LEU A 470 -13.25 6.81 5.55
CA LEU A 470 -14.68 7.09 5.34
C LEU A 470 -15.39 5.96 4.61
N LEU A 471 -14.72 5.30 3.66
CA LEU A 471 -15.24 4.10 3.00
C LEU A 471 -15.45 2.95 4.00
N LYS A 472 -14.54 2.79 4.97
CA LYS A 472 -14.70 1.82 6.06
C LYS A 472 -15.89 2.18 6.95
N ARG A 473 -16.02 3.47 7.32
CA ARG A 473 -17.18 3.97 8.07
C ARG A 473 -18.48 3.65 7.33
N PHE A 474 -18.56 4.05 6.07
CA PHE A 474 -19.73 3.83 5.22
C PHE A 474 -20.12 2.35 5.16
N ALA A 475 -19.17 1.45 4.89
CA ALA A 475 -19.48 0.02 4.80
C ALA A 475 -20.01 -0.54 6.13
N ALA A 476 -19.47 -0.11 7.27
CA ALA A 476 -19.95 -0.54 8.57
C ALA A 476 -21.33 0.04 8.90
N ASP A 477 -21.48 1.37 8.79
CA ASP A 477 -22.72 2.09 9.09
C ASP A 477 -23.87 1.57 8.21
N TRP A 478 -23.65 1.42 6.91
CA TRP A 478 -24.66 0.93 5.97
C TRP A 478 -25.19 -0.45 6.34
N VAL A 479 -24.30 -1.41 6.66
CA VAL A 479 -24.71 -2.78 7.03
C VAL A 479 -25.42 -2.79 8.38
N TYR A 480 -24.97 -1.97 9.33
CA TYR A 480 -25.60 -1.88 10.66
C TYR A 480 -26.98 -1.25 10.60
N GLU A 481 -27.24 -0.34 9.66
CA GLU A 481 -28.58 0.21 9.43
C GLU A 481 -29.56 -0.81 8.83
N GLN A 482 -29.08 -1.83 8.12
CA GLN A 482 -29.92 -2.89 7.55
C GLN A 482 -30.29 -3.99 8.55
N LYS A 483 -29.64 -4.04 9.72
CA LYS A 483 -29.80 -5.15 10.69
C LYS A 483 -30.19 -4.60 12.05
N GLU A 484 -31.17 -5.23 12.70
CA GLU A 484 -31.54 -4.87 14.08
C GLU A 484 -30.41 -5.15 15.07
N LYS A 485 -29.57 -6.15 14.77
CA LYS A 485 -28.45 -6.58 15.59
C LYS A 485 -27.22 -6.82 14.74
N ILE A 486 -26.06 -6.47 15.29
CA ILE A 486 -24.77 -6.84 14.72
C ILE A 486 -24.48 -8.31 15.05
N GLU A 487 -24.53 -9.16 14.04
CA GLU A 487 -24.19 -10.58 14.17
C GLU A 487 -22.72 -10.81 13.82
N LEU A 488 -22.05 -11.59 14.66
CA LEU A 488 -20.71 -12.14 14.44
C LEU A 488 -20.82 -13.66 14.32
N PRO A 489 -19.88 -14.33 13.63
CA PRO A 489 -19.91 -15.79 13.52
C PRO A 489 -19.79 -16.44 14.91
N GLU A 490 -20.52 -17.54 15.14
CA GLU A 490 -20.47 -18.25 16.40
C GLU A 490 -19.04 -18.78 16.69
N PRO A 491 -18.56 -18.65 17.94
CA PRO A 491 -17.32 -19.29 18.36
C PRO A 491 -17.31 -20.80 18.09
N PRO A 492 -16.21 -21.38 17.58
CA PRO A 492 -16.13 -22.80 17.34
C PRO A 492 -16.09 -23.60 18.65
N GLU A 493 -16.85 -24.69 18.72
CA GLU A 493 -16.71 -25.70 19.79
C GLU A 493 -15.48 -26.58 19.50
N ASN A 494 -14.38 -26.32 20.20
CA ASN A 494 -13.13 -27.07 20.04
C ASN A 494 -12.40 -27.24 21.38
N GLU A 495 -11.19 -27.81 21.35
CA GLU A 495 -10.42 -28.06 22.56
C GLU A 495 -10.03 -26.80 23.34
N ASN A 496 -10.07 -25.62 22.73
CA ASN A 496 -9.72 -24.36 23.38
C ASN A 496 -10.73 -23.97 24.47
N GLY A 497 -11.95 -24.49 24.41
CA GLY A 497 -13.00 -24.25 25.41
C GLY A 497 -12.68 -24.81 26.81
N LYS A 498 -11.59 -25.59 26.94
CA LYS A 498 -11.06 -26.05 28.24
C LYS A 498 -10.23 -24.98 28.96
N TYR A 499 -9.67 -24.02 28.23
CA TYR A 499 -8.82 -22.96 28.78
C TYR A 499 -9.62 -21.71 29.10
N LYS A 500 -9.23 -21.03 30.19
CA LYS A 500 -9.78 -19.76 30.65
C LYS A 500 -8.74 -18.65 30.53
N VAL A 501 -9.10 -17.55 29.87
CA VAL A 501 -8.23 -16.38 29.70
C VAL A 501 -8.84 -15.15 30.36
N ALA A 502 -8.05 -14.48 31.20
CA ALA A 502 -8.43 -13.19 31.78
C ALA A 502 -7.87 -12.03 30.96
N ILE A 503 -8.68 -10.99 30.75
CA ILE A 503 -8.26 -9.74 30.11
C ILE A 503 -8.50 -8.60 31.09
N ILE A 504 -7.47 -7.81 31.39
CA ILE A 504 -7.55 -6.67 32.30
C ILE A 504 -7.58 -5.39 31.47
N GLY A 505 -8.75 -4.74 31.41
CA GLY A 505 -9.04 -3.56 30.62
C GLY A 505 -9.86 -3.86 29.36
N SER A 506 -10.94 -3.11 29.15
CA SER A 506 -11.87 -3.24 28.01
C SER A 506 -11.62 -2.20 26.91
N GLY A 507 -10.41 -1.65 26.82
CA GLY A 507 -10.01 -0.78 25.73
C GLY A 507 -9.88 -1.52 24.38
N PRO A 508 -9.49 -0.83 23.29
CA PRO A 508 -9.40 -1.43 21.96
C PRO A 508 -8.50 -2.69 21.90
N ALA A 509 -7.37 -2.69 22.62
CA ALA A 509 -6.49 -3.85 22.70
C ALA A 509 -7.16 -5.04 23.41
N GLY A 510 -7.79 -4.78 24.56
CA GLY A 510 -8.50 -5.79 25.34
C GLY A 510 -9.68 -6.39 24.59
N LEU A 511 -10.54 -5.56 24.00
CA LEU A 511 -11.67 -6.01 23.17
C LEU A 511 -11.23 -6.80 21.94
N THR A 512 -10.12 -6.40 21.31
CA THR A 512 -9.59 -7.14 20.15
C THR A 512 -9.04 -8.50 20.55
N ALA A 513 -8.28 -8.58 21.65
CA ALA A 513 -7.79 -9.86 22.15
C ALA A 513 -8.97 -10.76 22.58
N ALA A 514 -9.98 -10.19 23.23
CA ALA A 514 -11.18 -10.91 23.67
C ALA A 514 -11.94 -11.50 22.48
N HIS A 515 -12.20 -10.68 21.47
CA HIS A 515 -12.81 -11.10 20.21
C HIS A 515 -12.02 -12.24 19.55
N ASP A 516 -10.72 -12.06 19.31
CA ASP A 516 -9.92 -13.04 18.57
C ASP A 516 -9.76 -14.37 19.34
N LEU A 517 -9.65 -14.32 20.68
CA LEU A 517 -9.63 -15.52 21.52
C LEU A 517 -10.99 -16.22 21.55
N ALA A 518 -12.09 -15.47 21.67
CA ALA A 518 -13.43 -16.07 21.60
C ALA A 518 -13.66 -16.73 20.24
N MET A 519 -13.27 -16.10 19.14
CA MET A 519 -13.33 -16.67 17.78
C MET A 519 -12.46 -17.92 17.59
N LYS A 520 -11.46 -18.15 18.47
CA LYS A 520 -10.69 -19.40 18.52
C LYS A 520 -11.30 -20.45 19.45
N GLY A 521 -12.36 -20.15 20.21
CA GLY A 521 -13.07 -21.07 21.10
C GLY A 521 -12.69 -20.98 22.59
N TYR A 522 -11.93 -19.96 23.01
CA TYR A 522 -11.51 -19.79 24.41
C TYR A 522 -12.63 -19.22 25.30
N LYS A 523 -12.61 -19.55 26.60
CA LYS A 523 -13.45 -18.88 27.62
C LYS A 523 -12.76 -17.62 28.12
N VAL A 524 -13.35 -16.46 27.82
CA VAL A 524 -12.75 -15.16 28.10
C VAL A 524 -13.55 -14.39 29.16
N THR A 525 -12.84 -13.84 30.16
CA THR A 525 -13.41 -12.90 31.13
C THR A 525 -12.62 -11.58 31.11
N ILE A 526 -13.32 -10.46 30.89
CA ILE A 526 -12.76 -9.11 30.93
C ILE A 526 -13.02 -8.49 32.32
N PHE A 527 -11.98 -7.90 32.92
CA PHE A 527 -12.07 -7.09 34.14
C PHE A 527 -11.86 -5.62 33.78
N GLU A 528 -12.87 -4.79 33.99
CA GLU A 528 -12.86 -3.37 33.66
C GLU A 528 -13.07 -2.53 34.92
N SER A 529 -12.19 -1.55 35.12
CA SER A 529 -12.20 -0.65 36.27
C SER A 529 -13.32 0.39 36.23
N LEU A 530 -13.81 0.74 35.03
CA LEU A 530 -14.83 1.75 34.78
C LEU A 530 -16.25 1.14 34.82
N PRO A 531 -17.29 1.97 34.97
CA PRO A 531 -18.68 1.53 34.90
C PRO A 531 -19.15 1.19 33.48
N VAL A 532 -18.33 1.44 32.46
CA VAL A 532 -18.62 1.19 31.04
C VAL A 532 -17.44 0.50 30.37
N ALA A 533 -17.73 -0.24 29.29
CA ALA A 533 -16.72 -0.86 28.46
C ALA A 533 -16.22 0.09 27.36
N GLY A 534 -15.04 -0.18 26.80
CA GLY A 534 -14.46 0.58 25.67
C GLY A 534 -13.21 1.38 26.02
N GLY A 535 -12.85 1.47 27.31
CA GLY A 535 -11.67 2.20 27.79
C GLY A 535 -11.65 3.64 27.28
N MET A 536 -10.50 4.10 26.76
CA MET A 536 -10.36 5.45 26.21
C MET A 536 -11.27 5.77 25.02
N LEU A 537 -11.82 4.78 24.31
CA LEU A 537 -12.85 5.04 23.28
C LEU A 537 -14.11 5.62 23.92
N ALA A 538 -14.51 5.07 25.07
CA ALA A 538 -15.73 5.47 25.76
C ALA A 538 -15.54 6.75 26.57
N VAL A 539 -14.37 6.95 27.19
CA VAL A 539 -14.18 8.07 28.14
C VAL A 539 -13.23 9.16 27.66
N GLY A 540 -12.42 8.90 26.64
CA GLY A 540 -11.41 9.83 26.15
C GLY A 540 -11.80 10.54 24.85
N ILE A 541 -12.63 9.92 24.01
CA ILE A 541 -13.05 10.49 22.72
C ILE A 541 -14.47 11.07 22.88
N PRO A 542 -14.70 12.35 22.56
CA PRO A 542 -16.02 12.95 22.68
C PRO A 542 -17.04 12.38 21.68
N ASP A 543 -18.32 12.41 22.07
CA ASP A 543 -19.47 11.98 21.27
C ASP A 543 -19.54 12.59 19.86
N TYR A 544 -19.15 13.86 19.71
CA TYR A 544 -19.19 14.54 18.42
C TYR A 544 -18.19 13.95 17.39
N ARG A 545 -17.23 13.13 17.86
CA ARG A 545 -16.29 12.35 17.04
C ARG A 545 -16.59 10.86 17.05
N LEU A 546 -17.02 10.31 18.19
CA LEU A 546 -17.36 8.90 18.33
C LEU A 546 -18.65 8.77 19.15
N PRO A 547 -19.81 8.63 18.50
CA PRO A 547 -21.07 8.46 19.21
C PRO A 547 -21.07 7.23 20.12
N HIS A 548 -21.54 7.40 21.36
CA HIS A 548 -21.67 6.32 22.34
C HIS A 548 -22.46 5.11 21.82
N ASP A 549 -23.55 5.34 21.08
CA ASP A 549 -24.42 4.25 20.60
C ASP A 549 -23.70 3.36 19.57
N VAL A 550 -22.87 3.95 18.71
CA VAL A 550 -22.03 3.21 17.74
C VAL A 550 -21.02 2.33 18.47
N LEU A 551 -20.34 2.90 19.47
CA LEU A 551 -19.36 2.17 20.27
C LEU A 551 -20.02 1.01 21.04
N GLU A 552 -21.13 1.28 21.72
CA GLU A 552 -21.86 0.29 22.52
C GLU A 552 -22.37 -0.86 21.65
N LYS A 553 -22.92 -0.57 20.46
CA LYS A 553 -23.37 -1.60 19.51
C LYS A 553 -22.25 -2.56 19.12
N GLU A 554 -21.06 -2.05 18.75
CA GLU A 554 -19.94 -2.91 18.37
C GLU A 554 -19.36 -3.69 19.57
N ILE A 555 -19.28 -3.07 20.75
CA ILE A 555 -18.85 -3.76 21.98
C ILE A 555 -19.82 -4.89 22.32
N LYS A 556 -21.12 -4.63 22.28
CA LYS A 556 -22.15 -5.63 22.56
C LYS A 556 -22.03 -6.82 21.61
N ALA A 557 -21.80 -6.58 20.32
CA ALA A 557 -21.58 -7.64 19.34
C ALA A 557 -20.39 -8.55 19.72
N ILE A 558 -19.30 -7.96 20.22
CA ILE A 558 -18.14 -8.72 20.70
C ILE A 558 -18.49 -9.52 21.95
N LEU A 559 -19.18 -8.92 22.93
CA LEU A 559 -19.57 -9.60 24.17
C LEU A 559 -20.53 -10.77 23.93
N ASP A 560 -21.40 -10.64 22.92
CA ASP A 560 -22.34 -11.68 22.50
C ASP A 560 -21.66 -12.96 21.97
N LEU A 561 -20.34 -12.96 21.77
CA LEU A 561 -19.53 -14.17 21.54
C LEU A 561 -19.36 -15.03 22.81
N GLY A 562 -20.11 -14.77 23.88
CA GLY A 562 -20.02 -15.50 25.14
C GLY A 562 -18.90 -15.01 26.06
N ILE A 563 -18.46 -13.76 25.89
CA ILE A 563 -17.40 -13.14 26.70
C ILE A 563 -18.02 -12.56 27.97
N GLU A 564 -17.51 -12.96 29.14
CA GLU A 564 -17.93 -12.38 30.41
C GLU A 564 -17.21 -11.04 30.64
N ILE A 565 -17.92 -10.01 31.09
CA ILE A 565 -17.32 -8.73 31.47
C ILE A 565 -17.72 -8.33 32.89
N LYS A 566 -16.74 -7.96 33.70
CA LYS A 566 -16.87 -7.47 35.08
C LYS A 566 -16.48 -6.01 35.14
N LEU A 567 -17.49 -5.14 35.03
CA LEU A 567 -17.34 -3.68 35.19
C LEU A 567 -17.09 -3.32 36.65
N ASN A 568 -16.65 -2.08 36.91
CA ASN A 568 -16.36 -1.58 38.26
C ASN A 568 -15.40 -2.47 39.07
N THR A 569 -14.48 -3.16 38.41
CA THR A 569 -13.56 -4.11 39.03
C THR A 569 -12.12 -3.68 38.76
N ARG A 570 -11.52 -2.92 39.69
CA ARG A 570 -10.12 -2.49 39.60
C ARG A 570 -9.19 -3.56 40.16
N VAL A 571 -8.43 -4.19 39.27
CA VAL A 571 -7.38 -5.14 39.66
C VAL A 571 -6.29 -4.44 40.49
N GLY A 572 -5.89 -5.08 41.59
CA GLY A 572 -5.01 -4.53 42.61
C GLY A 572 -5.73 -3.83 43.77
N LYS A 573 -7.04 -3.54 43.63
CA LYS A 573 -7.87 -2.95 44.68
C LYS A 573 -9.06 -3.84 45.05
N ASP A 574 -9.91 -4.15 44.06
CA ASP A 574 -11.16 -4.89 44.28
C ASP A 574 -10.94 -6.41 44.14
N ILE A 575 -9.97 -6.81 43.30
CA ILE A 575 -9.48 -8.20 43.18
C ILE A 575 -7.96 -8.19 43.06
N SER A 576 -7.28 -9.14 43.70
CA SER A 576 -5.81 -9.21 43.63
C SER A 576 -5.34 -9.78 42.28
N PHE A 577 -4.20 -9.31 41.77
CA PHE A 577 -3.64 -9.83 40.52
C PHE A 577 -3.26 -11.31 40.63
N ASP A 578 -2.76 -11.76 41.79
CA ASP A 578 -2.40 -13.15 42.03
C ASP A 578 -3.61 -14.09 42.02
N GLU A 579 -4.77 -13.62 42.49
CA GLU A 579 -6.01 -14.40 42.39
C GLU A 579 -6.44 -14.60 40.94
N ILE A 580 -6.30 -13.59 40.08
CA ILE A 580 -6.55 -13.73 38.65
C ILE A 580 -5.57 -14.76 38.06
N ARG A 581 -4.27 -14.66 38.35
CA ARG A 581 -3.27 -15.61 37.83
C ARG A 581 -3.50 -17.05 38.27
N LYS A 582 -4.10 -17.29 39.44
CA LYS A 582 -4.41 -18.65 39.92
C LYS A 582 -5.64 -19.26 39.26
N ASN A 583 -6.59 -18.43 38.82
CA ASN A 583 -7.90 -18.89 38.35
C ASN A 583 -8.01 -18.96 36.81
N PHE A 584 -7.01 -18.44 36.09
CA PHE A 584 -6.98 -18.38 34.64
C PHE A 584 -5.67 -18.96 34.12
N ASP A 585 -5.72 -19.62 32.96
CA ASP A 585 -4.56 -20.27 32.34
C ASP A 585 -3.61 -19.26 31.67
N ALA A 586 -4.15 -18.09 31.27
CA ALA A 586 -3.38 -16.96 30.76
C ALA A 586 -4.05 -15.63 31.12
N VAL A 587 -3.24 -14.56 31.22
CA VAL A 587 -3.71 -13.21 31.51
C VAL A 587 -3.17 -12.22 30.48
N PHE A 588 -4.05 -11.43 29.89
CA PHE A 588 -3.68 -10.28 29.05
C PHE A 588 -3.96 -8.97 29.78
N VAL A 589 -2.96 -8.10 29.88
CA VAL A 589 -3.06 -6.80 30.53
C VAL A 589 -3.10 -5.70 29.46
N ALA A 590 -4.18 -4.93 29.45
CA ALA A 590 -4.47 -3.90 28.46
C ALA A 590 -5.11 -2.65 29.11
N VAL A 591 -4.58 -2.23 30.25
CA VAL A 591 -5.14 -1.14 31.09
C VAL A 591 -4.97 0.25 30.51
N GLY A 592 -4.23 0.41 29.40
CA GLY A 592 -4.01 1.69 28.74
C GLY A 592 -3.26 2.72 29.60
N ALA A 593 -3.34 4.00 29.21
CA ALA A 593 -2.65 5.11 29.86
C ALA A 593 -3.65 6.11 30.50
N HIS A 594 -4.34 5.71 31.56
CA HIS A 594 -5.43 6.52 32.15
C HIS A 594 -4.99 7.66 33.10
N LYS A 595 -3.70 7.76 33.44
CA LYS A 595 -3.20 8.79 34.37
C LYS A 595 -2.68 10.01 33.62
N GLY A 596 -3.17 11.21 33.93
CA GLY A 596 -2.62 12.47 33.42
C GLY A 596 -1.27 12.81 34.05
N LYS A 597 -0.35 13.41 33.27
CA LYS A 597 0.93 13.91 33.78
C LYS A 597 0.77 15.27 34.49
N GLU A 598 1.59 15.48 35.51
CA GLU A 598 1.69 16.73 36.26
C GLU A 598 2.62 17.72 35.54
N MET A 599 2.26 19.00 35.58
CA MET A 599 3.02 20.12 35.01
C MET A 599 4.27 20.43 35.84
N GLY A 600 4.21 20.18 37.16
CA GLY A 600 5.32 20.44 38.08
C GLY A 600 5.52 21.93 38.36
N ILE A 601 4.44 22.70 38.35
CA ILE A 601 4.45 24.14 38.61
C ILE A 601 3.73 24.48 39.93
N GLU A 602 4.05 25.63 40.51
CA GLU A 602 3.39 26.09 41.74
C GLU A 602 1.87 26.29 41.50
N GLY A 603 1.04 25.89 42.47
CA GLY A 603 -0.41 26.06 42.43
C GLY A 603 -1.17 24.95 41.69
N GLU A 604 -0.51 23.86 41.28
CA GLU A 604 -1.14 22.73 40.57
C GLU A 604 -2.19 21.97 41.41
N ASP A 605 -2.13 22.06 42.75
CA ASP A 605 -3.11 21.45 43.67
C ASP A 605 -4.35 22.32 43.95
N LEU A 606 -4.46 23.51 43.32
CA LEU A 606 -5.59 24.41 43.53
C LEU A 606 -6.90 23.83 42.97
N LYS A 607 -8.02 24.14 43.63
CA LYS A 607 -9.35 23.77 43.12
C LYS A 607 -9.64 24.55 41.83
N GLY A 608 -9.93 23.82 40.76
CA GLY A 608 -10.04 24.37 39.41
C GLY A 608 -8.91 23.95 38.47
N VAL A 609 -7.88 23.27 38.98
CA VAL A 609 -6.89 22.56 38.15
C VAL A 609 -7.37 21.13 37.93
N ILE A 610 -7.50 20.72 36.67
CA ILE A 610 -8.06 19.42 36.28
C ILE A 610 -7.16 18.78 35.23
N ARG A 611 -7.05 17.46 35.23
CA ARG A 611 -6.34 16.73 34.17
C ARG A 611 -7.26 16.54 32.97
N GLY A 612 -6.75 16.72 31.75
CA GLY A 612 -7.54 16.64 30.52
C GLY A 612 -8.27 15.30 30.37
N VAL A 613 -7.63 14.19 30.75
CA VAL A 613 -8.25 12.85 30.71
C VAL A 613 -9.39 12.68 31.71
N ASP A 614 -9.34 13.37 32.85
CA ASP A 614 -10.39 13.30 33.86
C ASP A 614 -11.55 14.22 33.45
N PHE A 615 -11.26 15.41 32.94
CA PHE A 615 -12.27 16.30 32.36
C PHE A 615 -13.06 15.63 31.23
N LEU A 616 -12.37 15.03 30.25
CA LEU A 616 -13.04 14.34 29.14
C LEU A 616 -13.85 13.13 29.63
N ARG A 617 -13.35 12.39 30.61
CA ARG A 617 -14.09 11.30 31.24
C ARG A 617 -15.38 11.78 31.86
N ASP A 618 -15.34 12.88 32.61
CA ASP A 618 -16.52 13.45 33.26
C ASP A 618 -17.54 13.97 32.22
N VAL A 619 -17.05 14.60 31.14
CA VAL A 619 -17.90 15.05 30.03
C VAL A 619 -18.62 13.87 29.36
N ASN A 620 -17.95 12.75 29.12
CA ASN A 620 -18.54 11.59 28.45
C ASN A 620 -19.43 10.75 29.39
N LEU A 621 -19.05 10.57 30.67
CA LEU A 621 -19.83 9.74 31.60
C LEU A 621 -20.96 10.50 32.30
N SER A 622 -20.85 11.82 32.44
CA SER A 622 -21.79 12.64 33.22
C SER A 622 -21.87 14.08 32.66
N PRO A 623 -22.31 14.25 31.40
CA PRO A 623 -22.30 15.54 30.71
C PRO A 623 -23.07 16.62 31.46
N GLU A 624 -24.19 16.30 32.12
CA GLU A 624 -24.98 17.26 32.91
C GLU A 624 -24.19 17.80 34.10
N SER A 625 -23.38 16.95 34.72
CA SER A 625 -22.53 17.32 35.86
C SER A 625 -21.37 18.21 35.40
N ALA A 626 -20.75 17.88 34.27
CA ALA A 626 -19.71 18.72 33.66
C ALA A 626 -20.28 20.10 33.26
N ILE A 627 -21.47 20.15 32.65
CA ILE A 627 -22.16 21.40 32.32
C ILE A 627 -22.43 22.23 33.58
N ALA A 628 -22.97 21.63 34.63
CA ALA A 628 -23.24 22.33 35.88
C ALA A 628 -21.96 22.89 36.53
N ALA A 629 -20.83 22.19 36.40
CA ALA A 629 -19.56 22.59 37.00
C ALA A 629 -18.85 23.72 36.24
N PHE A 630 -18.91 23.73 34.90
CA PHE A 630 -18.03 24.57 34.07
C PHE A 630 -18.73 25.63 33.21
N ARG A 631 -20.06 25.65 33.16
CA ARG A 631 -20.80 26.65 32.38
C ARG A 631 -20.46 28.08 32.84
N GLY A 632 -20.21 28.96 31.88
CA GLY A 632 -19.88 30.36 32.09
C GLY A 632 -18.46 30.62 32.62
N ARG A 633 -17.62 29.59 32.77
CA ARG A 633 -16.23 29.78 33.23
C ARG A 633 -15.29 30.16 32.09
N LYS A 634 -14.20 30.85 32.43
CA LYS A 634 -13.03 31.07 31.58
C LYS A 634 -12.01 29.96 31.80
N MET A 635 -11.69 29.23 30.74
CA MET A 635 -10.87 28.02 30.81
C MET A 635 -9.60 28.14 29.98
N VAL A 636 -8.48 27.69 30.54
CA VAL A 636 -7.22 27.48 29.82
C VAL A 636 -6.87 26.00 29.73
N VAL A 637 -6.48 25.53 28.56
CA VAL A 637 -6.00 24.17 28.31
C VAL A 637 -4.52 24.20 27.96
N ILE A 638 -3.69 23.49 28.72
CA ILE A 638 -2.25 23.40 28.51
C ILE A 638 -1.93 22.16 27.69
N GLY A 639 -1.44 22.34 26.47
CA GLY A 639 -1.06 21.23 25.60
C GLY A 639 -1.27 21.52 24.12
N GLY A 640 -0.94 20.54 23.28
CA GLY A 640 -1.13 20.66 21.82
C GLY A 640 -1.43 19.34 21.11
N GLY A 641 -1.69 18.27 21.85
CA GLY A 641 -2.13 16.99 21.28
C GLY A 641 -3.65 16.90 21.17
N ASP A 642 -4.16 15.77 20.66
CA ASP A 642 -5.60 15.58 20.44
C ASP A 642 -6.43 15.77 21.72
N VAL A 643 -5.94 15.31 22.88
CA VAL A 643 -6.60 15.53 24.18
C VAL A 643 -6.80 17.01 24.48
N ALA A 644 -5.84 17.87 24.14
CA ALA A 644 -5.97 19.31 24.38
C ALA A 644 -7.02 19.95 23.45
N ILE A 645 -7.05 19.52 22.18
CA ILE A 645 -8.06 19.98 21.22
C ILE A 645 -9.46 19.50 21.65
N ASP A 646 -9.62 18.22 21.96
CA ASP A 646 -10.89 17.65 22.37
C ASP A 646 -11.39 18.28 23.67
N ALA A 647 -10.52 18.48 24.67
CA ALA A 647 -10.90 19.16 25.90
C ALA A 647 -11.38 20.60 25.66
N ALA A 648 -10.68 21.36 24.81
CA ALA A 648 -11.07 22.73 24.49
C ALA A 648 -12.41 22.80 23.74
N ARG A 649 -12.60 21.89 22.78
CA ARG A 649 -13.83 21.79 21.98
C ARG A 649 -15.03 21.32 22.83
N CYS A 650 -14.82 20.38 23.76
CA CYS A 650 -15.83 20.01 24.75
C CYS A 650 -16.17 21.16 25.70
N ALA A 651 -15.18 21.92 26.18
CA ALA A 651 -15.39 23.07 27.06
C ALA A 651 -16.31 24.12 26.43
N LEU A 652 -16.15 24.40 25.13
CA LEU A 652 -17.09 25.27 24.41
C LEU A 652 -18.50 24.70 24.38
N ARG A 653 -18.66 23.40 24.07
CA ARG A 653 -19.97 22.72 23.96
C ARG A 653 -20.74 22.66 25.28
N ILE A 654 -20.04 22.55 26.41
CA ILE A 654 -20.67 22.57 27.75
C ILE A 654 -20.96 23.99 28.25
N GLY A 655 -20.58 25.02 27.47
CA GLY A 655 -20.96 26.41 27.69
C GLY A 655 -19.95 27.25 28.47
N CYS A 656 -18.64 26.96 28.39
CA CYS A 656 -17.61 27.89 28.87
C CYS A 656 -17.65 29.19 28.05
N GLU A 657 -17.43 30.33 28.72
CA GLU A 657 -17.51 31.66 28.09
C GLU A 657 -16.30 31.90 27.16
N GLU A 658 -15.11 31.53 27.64
CA GLU A 658 -13.86 31.67 26.92
C GLU A 658 -12.99 30.43 27.12
N VAL A 659 -12.46 29.90 26.02
CA VAL A 659 -11.55 28.74 26.04
C VAL A 659 -10.28 29.09 25.29
N THR A 660 -9.14 29.00 25.97
CA THR A 660 -7.82 29.28 25.40
C THR A 660 -6.89 28.08 25.52
N ILE A 661 -6.27 27.65 24.43
CA ILE A 661 -5.18 26.67 24.45
C ILE A 661 -3.85 27.42 24.56
N LEU A 662 -3.00 27.01 25.50
CA LEU A 662 -1.61 27.46 25.59
C LEU A 662 -0.68 26.36 25.10
N TYR A 663 0.09 26.65 24.05
CA TYR A 663 1.06 25.73 23.49
C TYR A 663 2.46 26.33 23.43
N ARG A 664 3.42 25.64 24.05
CA ARG A 664 4.80 26.13 24.19
C ARG A 664 5.63 26.17 22.91
N ARG A 665 5.10 25.72 21.76
CA ARG A 665 5.78 25.75 20.45
C ARG A 665 4.88 26.41 19.39
N SER A 666 5.33 26.45 18.14
CA SER A 666 4.52 26.96 17.02
C SER A 666 3.52 25.92 16.51
N ARG A 667 2.57 26.36 15.67
CA ARG A 667 1.59 25.48 14.99
C ARG A 667 2.26 24.29 14.28
N LYS A 668 3.41 24.51 13.64
CA LYS A 668 4.13 23.48 12.87
C LYS A 668 4.57 22.29 13.73
N GLU A 669 4.87 22.52 15.01
CA GLU A 669 5.28 21.46 15.93
C GLU A 669 4.11 20.90 16.76
N MET A 670 2.88 21.37 16.55
CA MET A 670 1.70 20.91 17.29
C MET A 670 1.36 19.45 16.91
N PRO A 671 1.26 18.52 17.87
CA PRO A 671 0.99 17.12 17.57
C PRO A 671 -0.41 16.82 17.02
N ALA A 672 -1.41 17.63 17.37
CA ALA A 672 -2.78 17.44 16.91
C ALA A 672 -2.90 17.56 15.38
N ARG A 673 -3.91 16.90 14.81
CA ARG A 673 -4.17 16.93 13.36
C ARG A 673 -4.58 18.34 12.92
N GLU A 674 -4.05 18.80 11.79
CA GLU A 674 -4.31 20.15 11.24
C GLU A 674 -5.81 20.45 11.09
N GLU A 675 -6.59 19.45 10.68
CA GLU A 675 -8.04 19.56 10.56
C GLU A 675 -8.74 19.81 11.91
N GLU A 676 -8.30 19.13 12.97
CA GLU A 676 -8.86 19.31 14.32
C GLU A 676 -8.47 20.67 14.91
N ILE A 677 -7.25 21.15 14.62
CA ILE A 677 -6.81 22.50 14.98
C ILE A 677 -7.68 23.54 14.29
N ARG A 678 -7.91 23.40 12.98
CA ARG A 678 -8.78 24.29 12.20
C ARG A 678 -10.21 24.30 12.76
N PHE A 679 -10.78 23.14 13.07
CA PHE A 679 -12.12 23.07 13.67
C PHE A 679 -12.22 23.72 15.04
N ALA A 680 -11.20 23.59 15.89
CA ALA A 680 -11.15 24.28 17.17
C ALA A 680 -11.15 25.81 16.99
N GLU A 681 -10.35 26.33 16.06
CA GLU A 681 -10.28 27.76 15.75
C GLU A 681 -11.60 28.28 15.15
N GLU A 682 -12.21 27.54 14.20
CA GLU A 682 -13.53 27.86 13.63
C GLU A 682 -14.62 27.91 14.70
N GLU A 683 -14.61 26.98 15.67
CA GLU A 683 -15.57 26.92 16.79
C GLU A 683 -15.38 28.06 17.82
N GLY A 684 -14.25 28.78 17.75
CA GLY A 684 -13.93 29.93 18.60
C GLY A 684 -12.92 29.67 19.72
N VAL A 685 -12.22 28.53 19.70
CA VAL A 685 -11.10 28.27 20.62
C VAL A 685 -9.94 29.21 20.28
N LYS A 686 -9.45 29.96 21.27
CA LYS A 686 -8.25 30.80 21.09
C LYS A 686 -7.01 29.94 21.28
N ILE A 687 -6.09 29.91 20.32
CA ILE A 687 -4.81 29.18 20.47
C ILE A 687 -3.66 30.18 20.59
N ARG A 688 -2.99 30.20 21.75
CA ARG A 688 -1.77 30.98 21.97
C ARG A 688 -0.55 30.08 21.86
N TYR A 689 0.14 30.21 20.73
CA TYR A 689 1.42 29.57 20.46
C TYR A 689 2.55 30.27 21.21
N LEU A 690 3.65 29.55 21.40
CA LEU A 690 4.85 30.06 22.07
C LEU A 690 4.57 30.61 23.48
N VAL A 691 3.71 29.93 24.23
CA VAL A 691 3.40 30.28 25.63
C VAL A 691 3.51 29.05 26.51
N ALA A 692 4.16 29.18 27.66
CA ALA A 692 4.23 28.14 28.68
C ALA A 692 3.80 28.69 30.04
N PRO A 693 3.05 27.92 30.85
CA PRO A 693 2.69 28.34 32.20
C PRO A 693 3.89 28.22 33.16
N THR A 694 4.01 29.18 34.08
CA THR A 694 5.06 29.21 35.13
C THR A 694 4.51 28.91 36.51
N ARG A 695 3.31 29.43 36.85
CA ARG A 695 2.58 29.15 38.10
C ARG A 695 1.09 29.40 37.95
N ILE A 696 0.29 28.76 38.79
CA ILE A 696 -1.17 28.95 38.87
C ILE A 696 -1.46 29.82 40.09
N ILE A 697 -2.25 30.88 39.87
CA ILE A 697 -2.57 31.89 40.88
C ILE A 697 -3.92 31.54 41.51
N GLY A 698 -3.93 31.40 42.83
CA GLY A 698 -5.13 31.06 43.60
C GLY A 698 -5.57 32.13 44.58
N LYS A 699 -6.88 32.21 44.83
CA LYS A 699 -7.49 32.98 45.92
C LYS A 699 -8.46 32.08 46.68
N ASN A 700 -8.35 32.01 48.00
CA ASN A 700 -9.16 31.12 48.84
C ASN A 700 -9.09 29.63 48.44
N GLY A 701 -7.96 29.18 47.89
CA GLY A 701 -7.77 27.80 47.41
C GLY A 701 -8.38 27.49 46.04
N GLU A 702 -8.96 28.47 45.36
CA GLU A 702 -9.51 28.33 44.00
C GLU A 702 -8.68 29.11 42.98
N VAL A 703 -8.61 28.61 41.74
CA VAL A 703 -7.90 29.28 40.63
C VAL A 703 -8.58 30.62 40.29
N VAL A 704 -7.77 31.67 40.16
CA VAL A 704 -8.19 32.99 39.65
C VAL A 704 -7.36 33.50 38.48
N GLY A 705 -6.26 32.80 38.16
CA GLY A 705 -5.42 33.13 37.03
C GLY A 705 -4.26 32.16 36.84
N ILE A 706 -3.55 32.34 35.73
CA ILE A 706 -2.34 31.58 35.41
C ILE A 706 -1.26 32.54 34.92
N GLU A 707 -0.08 32.46 35.51
CA GLU A 707 1.10 33.18 35.03
C GLU A 707 1.77 32.36 33.94
N CYS A 708 2.16 33.03 32.88
CA CYS A 708 2.77 32.45 31.70
C CYS A 708 3.99 33.26 31.27
N VAL A 709 4.86 32.63 30.48
CA VAL A 709 6.02 33.26 29.85
C VAL A 709 5.96 33.02 28.34
N GLU A 710 6.41 34.00 27.54
CA GLU A 710 6.60 33.79 26.11
C GLU A 710 7.78 32.86 25.86
N MET A 711 7.69 32.07 24.79
CA MET A 711 8.71 31.11 24.37
C MET A 711 9.31 31.53 23.03
N GLU A 712 10.56 31.19 22.80
CA GLU A 712 11.19 31.19 21.49
C GLU A 712 11.64 29.78 21.10
N LEU A 713 11.84 29.54 19.80
CA LEU A 713 12.25 28.24 19.30
C LEU A 713 13.77 28.17 19.16
N GLY A 714 14.40 27.27 19.91
CA GLY A 714 15.79 26.89 19.74
C GLY A 714 16.00 25.85 18.64
N GLU A 715 17.13 25.14 18.72
CA GLU A 715 17.47 24.05 17.81
C GLU A 715 16.49 22.86 17.93
N PRO A 716 16.29 22.08 16.85
CA PRO A 716 15.56 20.81 16.89
C PRO A 716 16.10 19.83 17.94
N ASP A 717 15.20 19.11 18.59
CA ASP A 717 15.51 17.94 19.42
C ASP A 717 15.71 16.67 18.55
N GLU A 718 16.01 15.53 19.18
CA GLU A 718 16.20 14.24 18.50
C GLU A 718 14.96 13.79 17.69
N SER A 719 13.77 14.30 18.02
CA SER A 719 12.53 14.05 17.27
C SER A 719 12.35 15.00 16.07
N GLY A 720 13.29 15.93 15.87
CA GLY A 720 13.22 16.97 14.84
C GLY A 720 12.35 18.17 15.23
N ARG A 721 11.77 18.20 16.44
CA ARG A 721 10.93 19.31 16.91
C ARG A 721 11.78 20.37 17.59
N ARG A 722 11.58 21.64 17.27
CA ARG A 722 12.34 22.73 17.89
C ARG A 722 12.11 22.79 19.40
N LYS A 723 13.19 22.97 20.16
CA LYS A 723 13.13 23.11 21.62
C LYS A 723 12.51 24.46 21.99
N PRO A 724 11.52 24.51 22.90
CA PRO A 724 10.99 25.76 23.38
C PRO A 724 11.91 26.32 24.49
N ILE A 725 12.27 27.60 24.39
CA ILE A 725 13.15 28.31 25.33
C ILE A 725 12.37 29.50 25.91
N PRO A 726 12.30 29.67 27.26
CA PRO A 726 11.64 30.82 27.87
C PRO A 726 12.33 32.14 27.50
N LYS A 727 11.53 33.16 27.19
CA LYS A 727 12.00 34.53 26.98
C LYS A 727 11.91 35.29 28.30
N GLU A 728 13.03 35.47 28.98
CA GLU A 728 13.08 36.14 30.28
C GLU A 728 12.48 37.57 30.22
N GLY A 729 11.69 37.95 31.23
CA GLY A 729 11.07 39.28 31.31
C GLY A 729 9.79 39.44 30.48
N SER A 730 9.27 38.35 29.91
CA SER A 730 8.03 38.32 29.13
C SER A 730 6.84 37.76 29.91
N GLU A 731 6.93 37.71 31.24
CA GLU A 731 5.91 37.11 32.09
C GLU A 731 4.61 37.93 32.09
N PHE A 732 3.47 37.24 31.96
CA PHE A 732 2.15 37.86 32.01
C PHE A 732 1.14 36.94 32.67
N VAL A 733 0.02 37.52 33.14
CA VAL A 733 -1.05 36.78 33.80
C VAL A 733 -2.30 36.77 32.93
N LEU A 734 -2.91 35.59 32.79
CA LEU A 734 -4.24 35.41 32.23
C LEU A 734 -5.24 35.16 33.36
N GLU A 735 -6.33 35.92 33.38
CA GLU A 735 -7.45 35.70 34.30
C GLU A 735 -8.28 34.51 33.83
N VAL A 736 -8.32 33.45 34.63
CA VAL A 736 -9.02 32.20 34.32
C VAL A 736 -9.55 31.56 35.60
N ASP A 737 -10.67 30.83 35.48
CA ASP A 737 -11.30 30.12 36.60
C ASP A 737 -10.92 28.64 36.63
N THR A 738 -10.42 28.10 35.52
CA THR A 738 -10.17 26.66 35.37
C THR A 738 -8.99 26.41 34.45
N VAL A 739 -8.09 25.52 34.88
CA VAL A 739 -6.89 25.13 34.12
C VAL A 739 -6.94 23.62 33.87
N ILE A 740 -6.89 23.24 32.60
CA ILE A 740 -6.80 21.84 32.16
C ILE A 740 -5.36 21.51 31.79
N SER A 741 -4.76 20.53 32.47
CA SER A 741 -3.46 19.96 32.10
C SER A 741 -3.65 18.81 31.09
N ALA A 742 -3.25 19.03 29.84
CA ALA A 742 -3.32 18.05 28.74
C ALA A 742 -1.93 17.79 28.12
N ILE A 743 -0.91 17.65 28.98
CA ILE A 743 0.51 17.55 28.57
C ILE A 743 1.05 16.11 28.43
N GLY A 744 0.19 15.11 28.61
CA GLY A 744 0.52 13.70 28.39
C GLY A 744 -0.14 12.76 29.38
N GLN A 745 0.02 11.46 29.12
CA GLN A 745 -0.60 10.40 29.90
C GLN A 745 0.43 9.32 30.26
N SER A 746 0.13 8.52 31.28
CA SER A 746 0.92 7.37 31.69
C SER A 746 0.04 6.19 32.13
N PRO A 747 0.53 4.95 31.96
CA PRO A 747 -0.14 3.77 32.49
C PRO A 747 0.04 3.63 34.01
N ASP A 748 -0.94 2.98 34.64
CA ASP A 748 -0.87 2.54 36.02
C ASP A 748 -0.91 1.01 36.06
N PHE A 749 0.23 0.40 36.37
CA PHE A 749 0.39 -1.03 36.57
C PHE A 749 1.03 -1.31 37.95
N SER A 750 0.73 -0.49 38.94
CA SER A 750 1.20 -0.66 40.33
C SER A 750 0.87 -2.03 40.92
N PHE A 751 -0.17 -2.70 40.42
CA PHE A 751 -0.56 -4.07 40.78
C PHE A 751 0.38 -5.17 40.23
N MET A 752 1.37 -4.83 39.41
CA MET A 752 2.41 -5.73 38.88
C MET A 752 3.82 -5.21 39.25
N PRO A 753 4.23 -5.25 40.52
CA PRO A 753 5.51 -4.66 40.94
C PRO A 753 6.74 -5.35 40.34
N GLU A 754 6.65 -6.66 40.06
CA GLU A 754 7.76 -7.49 39.59
C GLU A 754 7.98 -7.45 38.06
N VAL A 755 7.10 -6.80 37.29
CA VAL A 755 7.22 -6.76 35.84
C VAL A 755 8.36 -5.86 35.39
N ARG A 756 9.10 -6.29 34.37
CA ARG A 756 10.19 -5.48 33.79
C ARG A 756 9.63 -4.22 33.12
N LYS A 757 10.23 -3.07 33.45
CA LYS A 757 9.80 -1.74 32.98
C LYS A 757 10.82 -1.15 32.02
N THR A 758 10.35 -0.34 31.09
CA THR A 758 11.19 0.54 30.26
C THR A 758 11.59 1.80 31.05
N LYS A 759 12.55 2.56 30.52
CA LYS A 759 12.89 3.90 31.04
C LYS A 759 11.73 4.92 31.03
N TRP A 760 10.68 4.63 30.25
CA TRP A 760 9.51 5.50 30.08
C TRP A 760 8.35 5.12 31.00
N ASN A 761 8.57 4.19 31.94
CA ASN A 761 7.54 3.62 32.81
C ASN A 761 6.40 2.94 32.00
N THR A 762 6.78 2.18 30.97
CA THR A 762 5.91 1.24 30.24
C THR A 762 6.40 -0.20 30.44
N ILE A 763 5.58 -1.20 30.10
CA ILE A 763 5.96 -2.61 30.25
C ILE A 763 6.85 -3.08 29.09
N VAL A 764 7.91 -3.85 29.41
CA VAL A 764 8.71 -4.57 28.41
C VAL A 764 7.99 -5.87 28.03
N ILE A 765 7.81 -6.09 26.74
CA ILE A 765 7.22 -7.31 26.19
C ILE A 765 8.14 -7.95 25.14
N ASP A 766 7.95 -9.24 24.89
CA ASP A 766 8.39 -9.90 23.66
C ASP A 766 7.53 -9.39 22.49
N GLU A 767 8.18 -8.77 21.49
CA GLU A 767 7.47 -8.16 20.36
C GLU A 767 6.82 -9.17 19.41
N LYS A 768 7.10 -10.47 19.51
CA LYS A 768 6.49 -11.50 18.65
C LYS A 768 5.17 -11.99 19.24
N THR A 769 5.11 -12.08 20.56
CA THR A 769 4.04 -12.76 21.29
C THR A 769 3.22 -11.83 22.17
N GLY A 770 3.76 -10.68 22.57
CA GLY A 770 3.18 -9.85 23.62
C GLY A 770 3.47 -10.35 25.04
N ALA A 771 4.27 -11.40 25.21
CA ALA A 771 4.58 -11.97 26.53
C ALA A 771 5.41 -10.99 27.37
N THR A 772 5.14 -10.93 28.67
CA THR A 772 5.91 -10.11 29.62
C THR A 772 7.05 -10.93 30.25
N SER A 773 7.77 -10.34 31.20
CA SER A 773 8.73 -11.08 32.04
C SER A 773 8.07 -12.06 33.03
N MET A 774 6.74 -12.02 33.17
CA MET A 774 5.98 -12.89 34.07
C MET A 774 5.32 -14.02 33.27
N GLU A 775 5.54 -15.27 33.69
CA GLU A 775 4.99 -16.44 33.01
C GLU A 775 3.45 -16.43 32.98
N GLY A 776 2.88 -16.75 31.81
CA GLY A 776 1.45 -16.73 31.53
C GLY A 776 0.82 -15.34 31.40
N VAL A 777 1.62 -14.27 31.46
CA VAL A 777 1.15 -12.88 31.43
C VAL A 777 1.62 -12.16 30.16
N PHE A 778 0.68 -11.59 29.43
CA PHE A 778 0.86 -10.85 28.19
C PHE A 778 0.42 -9.39 28.39
N ALA A 779 0.96 -8.45 27.61
CA ALA A 779 0.56 -7.05 27.68
C ALA A 779 0.52 -6.37 26.31
N GLY A 780 -0.33 -5.35 26.15
CA GLY A 780 -0.49 -4.66 24.88
C GLY A 780 -1.24 -3.32 24.98
N GLY A 781 -1.24 -2.56 23.88
CA GLY A 781 -1.81 -1.22 23.81
C GLY A 781 -0.95 -0.16 24.52
N ASP A 782 -1.58 0.95 24.91
CA ASP A 782 -0.87 2.15 25.39
C ASP A 782 -0.01 1.94 26.64
N MET A 783 -0.20 0.86 27.39
CA MET A 783 0.65 0.53 28.53
C MET A 783 2.04 0.00 28.13
N VAL A 784 2.20 -0.44 26.89
CA VAL A 784 3.47 -0.89 26.31
C VAL A 784 4.09 0.26 25.50
N THR A 785 3.31 0.86 24.60
CA THR A 785 3.79 1.88 23.66
C THR A 785 3.83 3.29 24.24
N GLY A 786 3.10 3.55 25.33
CA GLY A 786 2.61 4.90 25.62
C GLY A 786 1.39 5.25 24.75
N PRO A 787 0.78 6.44 24.96
CA PRO A 787 -0.40 6.85 24.19
C PRO A 787 -0.15 6.80 22.68
N SER A 788 -0.89 5.95 21.98
CA SER A 788 -0.79 5.75 20.53
C SER A 788 -2.18 5.81 19.88
N ILE A 789 -2.26 5.37 18.62
CA ILE A 789 -3.46 5.38 17.80
C ILE A 789 -4.23 4.06 17.97
N VAL A 790 -5.56 4.12 17.88
CA VAL A 790 -6.45 2.96 18.15
C VAL A 790 -6.09 1.73 17.32
N ILE A 791 -5.69 1.89 16.06
CA ILE A 791 -5.35 0.79 15.17
C ILE A 791 -4.07 0.03 15.60
N GLU A 792 -3.16 0.66 16.36
CA GLU A 792 -2.02 -0.04 16.97
C GLU A 792 -2.44 -0.85 18.18
N ALA A 793 -3.38 -0.34 18.99
CA ALA A 793 -3.97 -1.12 20.08
C ALA A 793 -4.69 -2.37 19.56
N VAL A 794 -5.41 -2.26 18.43
CA VAL A 794 -5.98 -3.43 17.73
C VAL A 794 -4.87 -4.42 17.34
N ALA A 795 -3.80 -3.95 16.70
CA ALA A 795 -2.67 -4.81 16.33
C ALA A 795 -2.03 -5.50 17.55
N ALA A 796 -1.89 -4.81 18.67
CA ALA A 796 -1.39 -5.38 19.93
C ALA A 796 -2.33 -6.46 20.49
N GLY A 797 -3.65 -6.23 20.47
CA GLY A 797 -4.64 -7.22 20.89
C GLY A 797 -4.61 -8.50 20.07
N ARG A 798 -4.53 -8.38 18.73
CA ARG A 798 -4.38 -9.54 17.83
C ARG A 798 -3.11 -10.34 18.12
N ARG A 799 -1.99 -9.62 18.31
CA ARG A 799 -0.69 -10.23 18.63
C ARG A 799 -0.75 -11.03 19.92
N ALA A 800 -1.36 -10.45 20.96
CA ALA A 800 -1.52 -11.11 22.25
C ALA A 800 -2.43 -12.34 22.16
N ALA A 801 -3.51 -12.29 21.39
CA ALA A 801 -4.40 -13.44 21.19
C ALA A 801 -3.66 -14.63 20.57
N GLU A 802 -2.85 -14.38 19.53
CA GLU A 802 -2.01 -15.41 18.91
C GLU A 802 -0.89 -15.88 19.85
N GLY A 803 -0.28 -14.98 20.63
CA GLY A 803 0.72 -15.31 21.64
C GLY A 803 0.19 -16.21 22.76
N ILE A 804 -1.01 -15.92 23.25
CA ILE A 804 -1.72 -16.71 24.27
C ILE A 804 -2.08 -18.08 23.70
N ASP A 805 -2.62 -18.12 22.47
CA ASP A 805 -2.97 -19.38 21.80
C ASP A 805 -1.74 -20.29 21.65
N ALA A 806 -0.59 -19.73 21.25
CA ALA A 806 0.64 -20.50 21.17
C ALA A 806 1.15 -20.97 22.54
N TYR A 807 1.11 -20.10 23.55
CA TYR A 807 1.53 -20.45 24.92
C TYR A 807 0.73 -21.62 25.50
N LEU A 808 -0.61 -21.58 25.39
CA LEU A 808 -1.50 -22.61 25.93
C LEU A 808 -1.35 -23.97 25.22
N HIS A 809 -0.89 -23.95 23.97
CA HIS A 809 -0.60 -25.16 23.18
C HIS A 809 0.88 -25.56 23.16
N GLY A 810 1.76 -24.87 23.90
CA GLY A 810 3.20 -25.14 23.89
C GLY A 810 3.88 -24.93 22.53
N LYS A 811 3.29 -24.11 21.66
CA LYS A 811 3.84 -23.76 20.34
C LYS A 811 4.82 -22.60 20.47
N LYS A 812 5.90 -22.64 19.67
CA LYS A 812 6.84 -21.51 19.56
C LYS A 812 6.41 -20.59 18.43
N ILE A 813 6.35 -19.28 18.71
CA ILE A 813 6.16 -18.24 17.69
C ILE A 813 7.52 -17.67 17.34
N SER A 814 7.93 -17.83 16.08
CA SER A 814 9.18 -17.27 15.58
C SER A 814 9.04 -15.84 15.04
N PHE A 815 7.84 -15.35 14.71
CA PHE A 815 7.62 -14.04 14.09
C PHE A 815 6.35 -13.34 14.60
N ASN A 816 6.20 -12.03 14.36
CA ASN A 816 4.99 -11.30 14.76
C ASN A 816 3.79 -11.80 13.92
N PRO A 817 2.78 -12.43 14.52
CA PRO A 817 1.68 -13.04 13.79
C PRO A 817 0.78 -12.02 13.08
N VAL A 818 0.81 -10.74 13.48
CA VAL A 818 0.06 -9.67 12.80
C VAL A 818 0.65 -9.34 11.43
N GLU A 819 1.96 -9.46 11.31
CA GLU A 819 2.73 -9.23 10.07
C GLU A 819 2.71 -10.44 9.13
N SER A 820 2.14 -11.57 9.58
CA SER A 820 1.94 -12.75 8.74
C SER A 820 1.28 -12.36 7.41
N SER A 821 1.88 -12.82 6.31
CA SER A 821 1.39 -12.57 4.94
C SER A 821 1.60 -11.15 4.38
N VAL A 822 2.36 -10.28 5.07
CA VAL A 822 2.77 -8.98 4.53
C VAL A 822 4.09 -9.14 3.79
N TYR A 823 4.01 -9.21 2.46
CA TYR A 823 5.19 -9.27 1.63
C TYR A 823 5.63 -7.87 1.25
N ARG A 824 6.57 -7.32 2.03
CA ARG A 824 7.43 -6.20 1.62
C ARG A 824 8.43 -5.79 2.70
N PRO A 825 9.71 -5.60 2.34
CA PRO A 825 10.63 -4.81 3.15
C PRO A 825 10.42 -3.31 2.86
N ILE A 826 9.21 -2.75 3.11
CA ILE A 826 9.13 -1.28 3.26
C ILE A 826 9.78 -0.98 4.60
N VAL A 827 11.06 -0.62 4.55
CA VAL A 827 11.86 -0.39 5.75
C VAL A 827 11.85 1.08 6.13
N ASP A 828 11.65 1.99 5.17
CA ASP A 828 11.53 3.41 5.48
C ASP A 828 10.80 4.27 4.42
N LYS A 829 10.84 5.60 4.64
CA LYS A 829 10.18 6.61 3.81
C LYS A 829 10.70 6.70 2.37
N HIS A 830 11.95 6.30 2.10
CA HIS A 830 12.48 6.32 0.74
C HIS A 830 11.85 5.24 -0.12
N ASP A 831 11.63 4.04 0.44
CA ASP A 831 10.92 2.97 -0.27
C ASP A 831 9.51 3.42 -0.66
N ILE A 832 8.81 4.16 0.22
CA ILE A 832 7.52 4.79 -0.07
C ILE A 832 7.62 5.80 -1.22
N SER A 833 8.69 6.59 -1.27
CA SER A 833 8.90 7.60 -2.31
C SER A 833 9.17 6.98 -3.69
N LEU A 834 10.04 5.96 -3.77
CA LEU A 834 10.29 5.18 -4.98
C LEU A 834 8.99 4.57 -5.50
N VAL A 835 8.21 3.99 -4.59
CA VAL A 835 6.91 3.39 -4.86
C VAL A 835 5.93 4.37 -5.52
N ASN A 836 5.91 5.63 -5.09
CA ASN A 836 5.03 6.66 -5.64
C ASN A 836 5.46 7.07 -7.06
N LYS A 837 6.76 7.08 -7.38
CA LYS A 837 7.27 7.38 -8.73
C LYS A 837 6.98 6.27 -9.76
N ASN A 838 6.82 5.03 -9.29
CA ASN A 838 6.78 3.81 -10.10
C ASN A 838 5.38 3.40 -10.59
N VAL A 839 4.45 4.34 -10.82
CA VAL A 839 3.12 4.01 -11.34
C VAL A 839 3.04 4.24 -12.85
N LEU A 840 2.56 3.22 -13.58
CA LEU A 840 2.05 3.36 -14.95
C LEU A 840 0.74 4.15 -14.88
N LEU A 841 0.84 5.46 -15.09
CA LEU A 841 -0.27 6.41 -14.93
C LEU A 841 -0.99 6.77 -16.22
N GLY A 842 -0.52 6.26 -17.36
CA GLY A 842 -0.98 6.69 -18.68
C GLY A 842 -2.46 6.43 -19.01
N ASN A 843 -3.18 5.64 -18.21
CA ASN A 843 -4.61 5.34 -18.41
C ASN A 843 -5.44 5.51 -17.12
N VAL A 844 -4.93 6.26 -16.14
CA VAL A 844 -5.67 6.52 -14.90
C VAL A 844 -6.30 7.90 -15.02
N GLU A 845 -7.63 7.93 -15.04
CA GLU A 845 -8.39 9.17 -14.97
C GLU A 845 -8.16 9.84 -13.61
N ILE A 846 -7.69 11.10 -13.65
CA ILE A 846 -7.58 11.97 -12.48
C ILE A 846 -9.01 12.32 -12.04
N LYS A 847 -9.34 12.06 -10.77
CA LYS A 847 -10.65 12.30 -10.19
C LYS A 847 -10.51 12.93 -8.82
N GLU A 848 -11.14 14.08 -8.63
CA GLU A 848 -11.20 14.74 -7.33
C GLU A 848 -11.69 13.78 -6.24
N ARG A 849 -11.06 13.87 -5.06
CA ARG A 849 -11.46 13.10 -3.88
C ARG A 849 -12.78 13.66 -3.38
N ARG A 850 -13.73 12.78 -3.06
CA ARG A 850 -14.96 13.20 -2.39
C ARG A 850 -14.62 13.68 -0.98
N GLU A 851 -14.82 14.96 -0.72
CA GLU A 851 -14.75 15.55 0.61
C GLU A 851 -16.02 15.19 1.40
N VAL A 852 -15.89 15.06 2.73
CA VAL A 852 -17.03 14.75 3.60
C VAL A 852 -17.77 16.03 3.99
N ASP A 853 -19.09 15.93 4.11
CA ASP A 853 -19.92 17.00 4.62
C ASP A 853 -19.87 17.08 6.15
N TYR A 854 -19.92 18.30 6.66
CA TYR A 854 -19.91 18.59 8.10
C TYR A 854 -21.22 19.23 8.53
N ILE A 855 -21.60 19.05 9.80
CA ILE A 855 -22.68 19.84 10.41
C ILE A 855 -22.31 21.33 10.46
N SER A 856 -23.32 22.18 10.62
CA SER A 856 -23.17 23.64 10.68
C SER A 856 -22.29 24.08 11.87
N LEU A 857 -21.62 25.24 11.74
CA LEU A 857 -20.75 25.74 12.81
C LEU A 857 -21.50 25.94 14.13
N ASP A 858 -22.75 26.41 14.09
CA ASP A 858 -23.58 26.59 15.28
C ASP A 858 -23.88 25.25 15.97
N GLU A 859 -24.20 24.20 15.20
CA GLU A 859 -24.39 22.85 15.76
C GLU A 859 -23.09 22.28 16.34
N ARG A 860 -21.93 22.52 15.70
CA ARG A 860 -20.63 22.10 16.25
C ARG A 860 -20.36 22.75 17.61
N ARG A 861 -20.72 24.02 17.79
CA ARG A 861 -20.46 24.77 19.03
C ARG A 861 -21.41 24.43 20.17
N THR A 862 -22.61 23.96 19.87
CA THR A 862 -23.71 23.85 20.86
C THR A 862 -24.20 22.43 21.10
N THR A 863 -23.77 21.46 20.28
CA THR A 863 -24.24 20.08 20.39
C THR A 863 -23.08 19.09 20.35
N PHE A 864 -23.35 17.89 20.86
CA PHE A 864 -22.47 16.72 20.74
C PHE A 864 -22.84 15.84 19.54
N LYS A 865 -23.62 16.35 18.57
CA LYS A 865 -23.92 15.61 17.34
C LYS A 865 -22.62 15.30 16.58
N GLU A 866 -22.59 14.15 15.94
CA GLU A 866 -21.46 13.74 15.11
C GLU A 866 -21.16 14.80 14.04
N VAL A 867 -19.92 15.28 14.01
CA VAL A 867 -19.54 16.43 13.15
C VAL A 867 -19.50 16.04 11.68
N GLU A 868 -19.02 14.84 11.38
CA GLU A 868 -18.87 14.30 10.02
C GLU A 868 -20.10 13.47 9.62
N ARG A 869 -20.75 13.77 8.49
CA ARG A 869 -22.00 13.11 8.06
C ARG A 869 -21.82 11.75 7.35
N GLY A 870 -20.60 11.36 6.98
CA GLY A 870 -20.33 10.13 6.22
C GLY A 870 -20.62 10.28 4.72
N PHE A 871 -20.48 9.19 3.95
CA PHE A 871 -20.81 9.15 2.52
C PHE A 871 -22.20 8.56 2.29
N THR A 872 -22.87 9.03 1.25
CA THR A 872 -24.00 8.33 0.63
C THR A 872 -23.53 7.10 -0.14
N ARG A 873 -24.47 6.24 -0.54
CA ARG A 873 -24.18 5.02 -1.32
C ARG A 873 -23.44 5.34 -2.61
N GLU A 874 -23.91 6.32 -3.36
CA GLU A 874 -23.36 6.72 -4.64
C GLU A 874 -21.96 7.30 -4.46
N GLU A 875 -21.78 8.19 -3.49
CA GLU A 875 -20.48 8.79 -3.16
C GLU A 875 -19.44 7.74 -2.75
N ALA A 876 -19.83 6.78 -1.92
CA ALA A 876 -18.94 5.71 -1.49
C ALA A 876 -18.50 4.82 -2.65
N ILE A 877 -19.42 4.46 -3.56
CA ILE A 877 -19.11 3.69 -4.78
C ILE A 877 -18.16 4.49 -5.68
N GLU A 878 -18.41 5.77 -5.91
CA GLU A 878 -17.58 6.63 -6.76
C GLU A 878 -16.17 6.80 -6.18
N GLU A 879 -16.06 7.09 -4.89
CA GLU A 879 -14.79 7.20 -4.18
C GLU A 879 -14.05 5.85 -4.11
N ALA A 880 -14.76 4.72 -4.03
CA ALA A 880 -14.16 3.40 -4.07
C ALA A 880 -13.61 3.03 -5.46
N LYS A 881 -14.31 3.39 -6.55
CA LYS A 881 -13.90 3.16 -7.95
C LYS A 881 -12.64 3.93 -8.34
N ARG A 882 -12.23 4.93 -7.55
CA ARG A 882 -10.94 5.59 -7.67
C ARG A 882 -9.78 4.62 -7.39
N CYS A 883 -9.96 3.57 -6.58
CA CYS A 883 -8.88 2.68 -6.16
C CYS A 883 -8.07 2.11 -7.34
N LEU A 884 -6.73 2.16 -7.23
CA LEU A 884 -5.81 1.62 -8.25
C LEU A 884 -5.54 0.12 -8.09
N SER A 885 -6.11 -0.55 -7.06
CA SER A 885 -5.86 -1.93 -6.61
C SER A 885 -4.45 -2.42 -6.98
N CYS A 886 -3.47 -1.69 -6.45
CA CYS A 886 -2.08 -1.77 -6.83
C CYS A 886 -1.42 -3.03 -6.24
N ARG A 887 -0.96 -3.94 -7.13
CA ARG A 887 -0.24 -5.16 -6.77
C ARG A 887 0.65 -5.66 -7.92
N GLU A 888 1.69 -6.43 -7.62
CA GLU A 888 2.61 -7.00 -8.63
C GLU A 888 2.16 -8.37 -9.17
N CYS A 889 1.95 -9.37 -8.31
CA CYS A 889 1.44 -10.67 -8.76
C CYS A 889 -0.07 -10.82 -8.51
N ILE A 890 -0.81 -11.14 -9.57
CA ILE A 890 -2.26 -11.42 -9.50
C ILE A 890 -2.60 -12.89 -9.18
N GLY A 891 -1.59 -13.75 -9.00
CA GLY A 891 -1.82 -15.16 -8.64
C GLY A 891 -2.44 -16.02 -9.75
N CYS A 892 -2.20 -15.68 -11.02
CA CYS A 892 -2.90 -16.35 -12.15
C CYS A 892 -2.59 -17.85 -12.34
N GLY A 893 -1.52 -18.36 -11.73
CA GLY A 893 -1.09 -19.76 -11.83
C GLY A 893 -0.39 -20.13 -13.13
N ILE A 894 -0.24 -19.22 -14.08
CA ILE A 894 0.21 -19.58 -15.44
C ILE A 894 1.70 -19.81 -15.49
N CYS A 895 2.48 -18.96 -14.81
CA CYS A 895 3.91 -19.19 -14.71
C CYS A 895 4.24 -20.55 -14.07
N ALA A 896 3.40 -21.06 -13.17
CA ALA A 896 3.57 -22.40 -12.61
C ALA A 896 3.15 -23.50 -13.59
N ASN A 897 1.98 -23.35 -14.23
CA ASN A 897 1.47 -24.34 -15.19
C ASN A 897 2.40 -24.54 -16.40
N GLU A 898 3.04 -23.47 -16.86
CA GLU A 898 3.97 -23.49 -18.01
C GLU A 898 5.42 -23.74 -17.59
N CYS A 899 5.71 -23.90 -16.29
CA CYS A 899 7.08 -24.15 -15.83
C CYS A 899 7.44 -25.64 -16.03
N PRO A 900 8.40 -25.97 -16.92
CA PRO A 900 8.76 -27.36 -17.16
C PRO A 900 9.42 -28.03 -15.95
N GLN A 901 10.01 -27.23 -15.05
CA GLN A 901 10.74 -27.70 -13.87
C GLN A 901 9.89 -27.72 -12.59
N ASN A 902 8.62 -27.29 -12.64
CA ASN A 902 7.78 -27.11 -11.44
C ASN A 902 8.47 -26.27 -10.35
N ALA A 903 9.14 -25.18 -10.75
CA ALA A 903 9.95 -24.37 -9.84
C ALA A 903 9.16 -23.30 -9.07
N ILE A 904 7.93 -22.97 -9.47
CA ILE A 904 7.10 -21.94 -8.82
C ILE A 904 6.41 -22.49 -7.57
N VAL A 905 6.60 -21.85 -6.42
CA VAL A 905 5.96 -22.24 -5.14
C VAL A 905 5.19 -21.05 -4.57
N TYR A 906 3.88 -20.99 -4.81
CA TYR A 906 3.04 -19.85 -4.39
C TYR A 906 2.85 -19.74 -2.87
N GLU A 907 2.88 -20.86 -2.17
CA GLU A 907 2.60 -21.00 -0.73
C GLU A 907 3.85 -20.88 0.15
N GLU A 908 4.98 -20.47 -0.42
CA GLU A 908 6.18 -20.21 0.37
C GLU A 908 5.93 -19.05 1.36
N ASN A 909 6.25 -19.31 2.63
CA ASN A 909 6.10 -18.37 3.74
C ASN A 909 7.46 -17.81 4.17
N GLU A 910 7.44 -16.63 4.80
CA GLU A 910 8.64 -16.07 5.42
C GLU A 910 9.27 -17.03 6.43
N LYS A 911 10.59 -16.98 6.53
CA LYS A 911 11.39 -17.79 7.46
C LYS A 911 12.23 -16.87 8.31
N GLU A 912 12.37 -17.21 9.59
CA GLU A 912 13.37 -16.58 10.46
C GLU A 912 14.53 -17.56 10.63
N ILE A 913 15.75 -17.07 10.46
CA ILE A 913 16.97 -17.81 10.80
C ILE A 913 17.78 -17.03 11.83
N GLU A 914 18.53 -17.76 12.64
CA GLU A 914 19.50 -17.18 13.57
C GLU A 914 20.92 -17.56 13.10
N ILE A 915 21.86 -16.63 13.21
CA ILE A 915 23.27 -16.88 12.93
C ILE A 915 24.06 -16.51 14.18
N GLU A 916 24.85 -17.46 14.70
CA GLU A 916 25.86 -17.17 15.70
C GLU A 916 26.99 -16.39 15.04
N ALA A 917 27.02 -15.08 15.28
CA ALA A 917 27.94 -14.16 14.65
C ALA A 917 29.14 -13.89 15.56
N ASP A 918 30.33 -14.33 15.15
CA ASP A 918 31.58 -13.95 15.79
C ASP A 918 31.74 -12.42 15.77
N GLU A 919 31.40 -11.80 14.62
CA GLU A 919 31.33 -10.37 14.42
C GLU A 919 30.23 -10.02 13.40
N VAL A 920 29.67 -8.83 13.57
CA VAL A 920 28.65 -8.27 12.67
C VAL A 920 29.19 -6.99 12.05
N PHE A 921 29.29 -6.98 10.73
CA PHE A 921 29.66 -5.81 9.95
C PHE A 921 28.47 -5.29 9.16
N ILE A 922 28.43 -3.99 8.92
CA ILE A 922 27.45 -3.36 8.03
C ILE A 922 28.14 -2.53 6.96
N ASP A 923 27.71 -2.70 5.71
CA ASP A 923 27.96 -1.80 4.61
C ASP A 923 26.71 -0.92 4.41
N PRO A 924 26.72 0.34 4.90
CA PRO A 924 25.50 1.12 5.00
C PRO A 924 24.85 1.32 3.64
N GLU A 925 23.58 0.99 3.56
CA GLU A 925 22.79 1.28 2.37
C GLU A 925 22.54 2.78 2.25
N ILE A 926 22.71 3.31 1.04
CA ILE A 926 22.42 4.68 0.66
C ILE A 926 21.12 4.79 -0.13
N GLN A 927 20.49 5.95 -0.02
CA GLN A 927 19.23 6.29 -0.65
C GLN A 927 19.35 7.60 -1.39
N GLU A 928 18.68 7.68 -2.53
CA GLU A 928 18.65 8.87 -3.37
C GLU A 928 17.56 9.85 -2.92
N ASN A 929 17.85 11.15 -2.95
CA ASN A 929 16.77 12.14 -2.96
C ASN A 929 16.02 12.05 -4.29
N ILE A 930 14.71 12.28 -4.26
CA ILE A 930 13.87 12.21 -5.47
C ILE A 930 13.33 13.61 -5.77
N ILE A 931 13.57 14.08 -6.99
CA ILE A 931 12.98 15.33 -7.53
C ILE A 931 12.03 14.96 -8.66
N ASN A 932 10.81 15.51 -8.60
CA ASN A 932 9.80 15.27 -9.62
C ASN A 932 10.00 16.23 -10.81
N HIS A 933 10.86 15.86 -11.76
CA HIS A 933 11.08 16.61 -13.00
C HIS A 933 11.42 15.64 -14.14
N PRO A 934 10.85 15.77 -15.35
CA PRO A 934 11.03 14.79 -16.44
C PRO A 934 12.49 14.66 -16.89
N ASN A 935 13.28 15.74 -16.85
CA ASN A 935 14.70 15.73 -17.20
C ASN A 935 15.65 15.65 -16.00
N ILE A 936 15.18 15.21 -14.82
CA ILE A 936 16.06 14.91 -13.69
C ILE A 936 16.03 13.41 -13.45
N LEU A 937 17.19 12.78 -13.64
CA LEU A 937 17.39 11.35 -13.41
C LEU A 937 18.18 11.16 -12.13
N THR A 938 17.90 10.04 -11.46
CA THR A 938 18.82 9.52 -10.45
C THR A 938 20.12 9.06 -11.11
N PRO A 939 21.25 9.01 -10.38
CA PRO A 939 22.51 8.50 -10.89
C PRO A 939 22.38 7.07 -11.45
N PHE A 940 21.60 6.22 -10.78
CA PHE A 940 21.36 4.85 -11.24
C PHE A 940 20.52 4.80 -12.52
N GLU A 941 19.43 5.58 -12.61
CA GLU A 941 18.65 5.69 -13.86
C GLU A 941 19.50 6.22 -15.02
N PHE A 942 20.36 7.20 -14.76
CA PHE A 942 21.24 7.78 -15.77
C PHE A 942 22.28 6.78 -16.29
N GLU A 943 22.98 6.05 -15.40
CA GLU A 943 23.90 4.99 -15.81
C GLU A 943 23.20 3.91 -16.64
N LYS A 944 22.00 3.50 -16.23
CA LYS A 944 21.20 2.51 -16.96
C LYS A 944 20.78 2.97 -18.34
N MET A 945 20.45 4.24 -18.48
CA MET A 945 20.21 4.82 -19.79
C MET A 945 21.47 4.70 -20.66
N LEU A 946 22.65 4.99 -20.12
CA LEU A 946 23.94 4.90 -20.84
C LEU A 946 24.31 3.46 -21.27
N GLU A 947 23.80 2.42 -20.61
CA GLU A 947 24.02 1.02 -21.01
C GLU A 947 23.33 0.67 -22.35
N VAL A 948 22.24 1.35 -22.71
CA VAL A 948 21.40 1.01 -23.87
C VAL A 948 21.12 2.17 -24.83
N SER A 949 21.50 3.41 -24.46
CA SER A 949 21.18 4.64 -25.20
C SER A 949 22.18 5.76 -24.88
N HIS A 950 22.26 6.76 -25.76
CA HIS A 950 22.92 8.04 -25.46
C HIS A 950 22.15 8.82 -24.37
N PRO A 951 22.78 9.82 -23.71
CA PRO A 951 22.12 10.60 -22.67
C PRO A 951 21.02 11.48 -23.28
N ILE A 952 19.79 11.01 -23.20
CA ILE A 952 18.63 11.63 -23.82
C ILE A 952 17.79 12.32 -22.76
N ARG A 953 17.21 13.46 -23.13
CA ARG A 953 16.20 14.14 -22.32
C ARG A 953 14.86 13.43 -22.44
N PRO A 954 14.27 12.93 -21.34
CA PRO A 954 12.96 12.28 -21.39
C PRO A 954 11.83 13.20 -21.90
N SER A 955 11.98 14.53 -21.76
CA SER A 955 10.96 15.49 -22.22
C SER A 955 10.85 15.64 -23.74
N ASP A 956 11.90 15.34 -24.50
CA ASP A 956 11.91 15.60 -25.95
C ASP A 956 12.71 14.61 -26.80
N GLY A 957 13.37 13.63 -26.18
CA GLY A 957 14.09 12.58 -26.90
C GLY A 957 15.41 13.01 -27.52
N LYS A 958 15.84 14.26 -27.30
CA LYS A 958 17.10 14.78 -27.87
C LYS A 958 18.29 14.42 -26.98
N VAL A 959 19.45 14.25 -27.62
CA VAL A 959 20.72 14.12 -26.91
C VAL A 959 20.95 15.38 -26.07
N ALA A 960 21.21 15.19 -24.79
CA ALA A 960 21.55 16.26 -23.87
C ALA A 960 22.86 16.91 -24.32
N LYS A 961 22.88 18.24 -24.44
CA LYS A 961 24.10 18.99 -24.77
C LYS A 961 24.84 19.43 -23.51
N LYS A 962 24.10 19.59 -22.40
CA LYS A 962 24.60 20.16 -21.16
C LYS A 962 24.04 19.42 -19.96
N ILE A 963 24.84 18.56 -19.36
CA ILE A 963 24.44 17.75 -18.22
C ILE A 963 24.93 18.40 -16.92
N ALA A 964 23.98 18.72 -16.03
CA ALA A 964 24.27 19.20 -14.69
C ALA A 964 24.29 18.03 -13.70
N PHE A 965 25.42 17.84 -13.04
CA PHE A 965 25.48 17.03 -11.82
C PHE A 965 25.12 17.90 -10.63
N ILE A 966 23.93 17.67 -10.08
CA ILE A 966 23.34 18.44 -8.99
C ILE A 966 23.72 17.73 -7.70
N ASN A 967 24.46 18.40 -6.84
CA ASN A 967 24.94 17.82 -5.59
C ASN A 967 24.69 18.80 -4.43
N GLU A 968 23.94 18.33 -3.45
CA GLU A 968 23.56 19.12 -2.26
C GLU A 968 24.60 19.03 -1.14
N ASN A 969 25.51 18.05 -1.17
CA ASN A 969 26.38 17.66 -0.04
C ASN A 969 27.90 17.70 -0.34
N GLY A 970 28.33 18.23 -1.49
CA GLY A 970 29.76 18.33 -1.87
C GLY A 970 30.32 17.09 -2.62
N GLU A 971 31.54 17.18 -3.16
CA GLU A 971 32.09 16.15 -4.06
C GLU A 971 32.19 14.74 -3.44
N SER A 972 31.61 13.74 -4.10
CA SER A 972 31.84 12.32 -3.79
C SER A 972 32.78 11.68 -4.81
N GLY A 973 33.59 10.70 -4.37
CA GLY A 973 34.44 9.91 -5.26
C GLY A 973 33.64 9.23 -6.40
N TYR A 974 32.39 8.85 -6.09
CA TYR A 974 31.44 8.27 -7.03
C TYR A 974 31.10 9.25 -8.15
N MET A 975 30.82 10.51 -7.80
CA MET A 975 30.55 11.56 -8.79
C MET A 975 31.76 11.78 -9.69
N ILE A 976 32.96 11.87 -9.12
CA ILE A 976 34.20 12.05 -9.90
C ILE A 976 34.42 10.87 -10.84
N ASN A 977 34.23 9.65 -10.36
CA ASN A 977 34.39 8.42 -11.13
C ASN A 977 33.33 8.33 -12.25
N LEU A 978 32.06 8.55 -11.93
CA LEU A 978 30.97 8.56 -12.90
C LEU A 978 31.21 9.64 -13.97
N MET A 979 31.52 10.89 -13.58
CA MET A 979 31.88 11.96 -14.52
C MET A 979 33.10 11.60 -15.39
N SER A 980 34.10 10.92 -14.83
CA SER A 980 35.31 10.48 -15.55
C SER A 980 35.00 9.37 -16.56
N LYS A 981 34.29 8.30 -16.16
CA LYS A 981 33.86 7.21 -17.06
C LYS A 981 32.98 7.74 -18.18
N ILE A 982 32.11 8.70 -17.86
CA ILE A 982 31.31 9.39 -18.86
C ILE A 982 32.23 10.15 -19.81
N LYS A 983 33.10 11.08 -19.34
CA LYS A 983 34.01 11.85 -20.22
C LYS A 983 34.91 10.97 -21.11
N GLY A 984 35.26 9.76 -20.66
CA GLY A 984 36.03 8.79 -21.44
C GLY A 984 35.21 7.93 -22.41
N SER A 985 33.87 7.97 -22.34
CA SER A 985 32.97 7.23 -23.22
C SER A 985 32.74 7.97 -24.54
N GLU A 986 32.80 7.26 -25.65
CA GLU A 986 32.50 7.82 -26.97
C GLU A 986 31.03 8.31 -27.08
N ILE A 987 30.14 7.75 -26.26
CA ILE A 987 28.69 8.02 -26.20
C ILE A 987 28.38 9.48 -25.80
N VAL A 988 29.32 10.20 -25.19
CA VAL A 988 29.09 11.59 -24.70
C VAL A 988 30.08 12.63 -25.25
N LYS A 989 30.81 12.27 -26.31
CA LYS A 989 31.81 13.15 -26.92
C LYS A 989 31.17 14.47 -27.40
N GLY A 990 31.61 15.60 -26.83
CA GLY A 990 31.09 16.94 -27.17
C GLY A 990 29.96 17.48 -26.26
N ILE A 991 29.59 16.75 -25.20
CA ILE A 991 28.61 17.19 -24.20
C ILE A 991 29.31 17.99 -23.09
N GLU A 992 28.77 19.17 -22.74
CA GLU A 992 29.26 19.96 -21.61
C GLU A 992 28.78 19.34 -20.30
N ILE A 993 29.71 18.84 -19.49
CA ILE A 993 29.41 18.24 -18.18
C ILE A 993 30.01 19.14 -17.10
N LYS A 994 29.15 19.70 -16.25
CA LYS A 994 29.56 20.57 -15.14
C LYS A 994 28.80 20.26 -13.86
N LYS A 995 29.36 20.75 -12.75
CA LYS A 995 28.64 20.87 -11.48
C LYS A 995 27.70 22.07 -11.56
N GLY A 996 26.48 21.95 -11.05
CA GLY A 996 25.56 23.08 -11.06
C GLY A 996 24.17 22.73 -10.52
N LYS A 997 23.26 23.70 -10.54
CA LYS A 997 21.83 23.51 -10.26
C LYS A 997 21.07 23.47 -11.58
N ILE A 998 20.01 22.66 -11.66
CA ILE A 998 18.90 22.92 -12.60
C ILE A 998 17.96 23.90 -11.91
N PHE A 999 17.61 24.99 -12.59
CA PHE A 999 16.52 25.86 -12.19
C PHE A 999 15.32 25.57 -13.08
N ALA A 1000 14.17 25.27 -12.47
CA ALA A 1000 12.94 24.98 -13.19
C ALA A 1000 12.42 26.23 -13.93
N GLU A 1001 11.82 26.03 -15.10
CA GLU A 1001 11.13 27.10 -15.83
C GLU A 1001 9.91 27.60 -15.03
N LYS A 1002 9.97 28.85 -14.61
CA LYS A 1002 8.80 29.69 -14.33
C LYS A 1002 9.01 30.99 -15.09
N ASP A 1003 8.03 31.40 -15.89
CA ASP A 1003 7.96 32.73 -16.51
C ASP A 1003 9.06 33.08 -17.56
N GLY A 1004 9.43 32.12 -18.43
CA GLY A 1004 10.03 32.44 -19.74
C GLY A 1004 11.49 32.93 -19.75
N LYS A 1005 12.32 32.65 -18.73
CA LYS A 1005 13.79 32.86 -18.78
C LYS A 1005 14.58 31.54 -18.72
N LYS A 1006 15.61 31.44 -19.57
CA LYS A 1006 16.37 30.23 -19.96
C LYS A 1006 17.22 29.57 -18.86
N SER A 1007 17.30 28.24 -18.93
CA SER A 1007 18.23 27.38 -18.19
C SER A 1007 19.68 27.41 -18.73
N GLU A 1008 20.66 27.06 -17.89
CA GLU A 1008 22.07 26.84 -18.29
C GLU A 1008 22.33 25.38 -18.73
N TYR A 1009 21.53 24.40 -18.27
CA TYR A 1009 21.67 22.96 -18.51
C TYR A 1009 20.35 22.32 -18.94
N ASP A 1010 20.40 21.21 -19.68
CA ASP A 1010 19.23 20.58 -20.33
C ASP A 1010 18.90 19.16 -19.83
N LEU A 1011 19.82 18.50 -19.10
CA LEU A 1011 19.57 17.26 -18.35
C LEU A 1011 20.24 17.32 -16.97
N GLY A 1012 19.57 16.82 -15.94
CA GLY A 1012 20.07 16.81 -14.57
C GLY A 1012 20.28 15.41 -14.03
N VAL A 1013 21.38 15.21 -13.32
CA VAL A 1013 21.65 14.00 -12.54
C VAL A 1013 21.79 14.41 -11.08
N LEU A 1014 20.84 13.99 -10.25
CA LEU A 1014 20.81 14.37 -8.84
C LEU A 1014 21.65 13.42 -7.99
N ILE A 1015 22.87 13.82 -7.65
CA ILE A 1015 23.75 13.08 -6.74
C ILE A 1015 23.53 13.63 -5.32
N SER A 1016 22.51 13.11 -4.65
CA SER A 1016 22.27 13.38 -3.24
C SER A 1016 21.89 12.08 -2.56
N PHE A 1017 22.88 11.52 -1.85
CA PHE A 1017 22.73 10.28 -1.11
C PHE A 1017 22.61 10.56 0.38
N ARG A 1018 21.73 9.82 1.05
CA ARG A 1018 21.67 9.74 2.51
C ARG A 1018 21.74 8.28 2.92
N GLU A 1019 22.26 8.03 4.11
CA GLU A 1019 22.20 6.68 4.68
C GLU A 1019 20.74 6.33 5.04
N SER A 1020 20.32 5.09 4.73
CA SER A 1020 19.00 4.56 5.08
C SER A 1020 18.76 4.55 6.58
N GLU A 1021 17.50 4.69 7.00
CA GLU A 1021 17.15 4.63 8.44
C GLU A 1021 17.41 3.23 9.00
N TYR A 1022 17.16 2.20 8.20
CA TYR A 1022 17.49 0.82 8.52
C TYR A 1022 18.98 0.62 8.84
N SER A 1023 19.90 1.18 8.03
CA SER A 1023 21.34 1.09 8.32
C SER A 1023 21.74 1.81 9.60
N LYS A 1024 21.13 2.97 9.89
CA LYS A 1024 21.36 3.71 11.14
C LYS A 1024 20.88 2.91 12.36
N GLU A 1025 19.74 2.24 12.24
CA GLU A 1025 19.19 1.39 13.29
C GLU A 1025 20.11 0.21 13.62
N LEU A 1026 20.61 -0.50 12.60
CA LEU A 1026 21.52 -1.62 12.79
C LEU A 1026 22.83 -1.22 13.48
N LYS A 1027 23.35 -0.02 13.19
CA LYS A 1027 24.51 0.52 13.91
C LYS A 1027 24.21 0.79 15.38
N ARG A 1028 23.00 1.28 15.71
CA ARG A 1028 22.56 1.43 17.11
C ARG A 1028 22.43 0.08 17.81
N LYS A 1029 22.11 -0.98 17.06
CA LYS A 1029 22.08 -2.39 17.52
C LYS A 1029 23.46 -3.07 17.57
N GLY A 1030 24.55 -2.33 17.35
CA GLY A 1030 25.91 -2.83 17.53
C GLY A 1030 26.61 -3.37 16.28
N ALA A 1031 26.00 -3.26 15.09
CA ALA A 1031 26.69 -3.59 13.84
C ALA A 1031 27.87 -2.62 13.59
N LYS A 1032 29.06 -3.17 13.31
CA LYS A 1032 30.27 -2.38 13.05
C LYS A 1032 30.28 -1.91 11.59
N GLU A 1033 30.28 -0.60 11.36
CA GLU A 1033 30.43 -0.07 10.00
C GLU A 1033 31.78 -0.50 9.41
N ILE A 1034 31.75 -1.01 8.18
CA ILE A 1034 32.97 -1.40 7.47
C ILE A 1034 33.79 -0.14 7.19
N ASN A 1035 35.01 -0.09 7.72
CA ASN A 1035 35.92 1.02 7.46
C ASN A 1035 36.47 0.90 6.03
N THR A 1036 36.00 1.75 5.14
CA THR A 1036 36.42 1.82 3.74
C THR A 1036 37.53 2.86 3.53
N ARG A 1037 38.40 3.08 4.52
CA ARG A 1037 39.55 3.99 4.41
C ARG A 1037 40.68 3.35 3.63
#